data_AF-A0AAE1M0E3-F1
#
_entry.id   AF-A0AAE1M0E3-F1
#
_cell.length_a   1.000
_cell.length_b   1.000
_cell.length_c   1.000
_cell.angle_alpha   90.00
_cell.angle_beta   90.00
_cell.angle_gamma   90.00
#
_symmetry.space_group_name_H-M   'P 1'
#
loop_
_entity.id
_entity.type
_entity.pdbx_description
1 polymer ?
#
loop_
_entity_poly.entity_id
_entity_poly.type
_entity_poly.pdbx_seq_one_letter_code
_entity_poly.pdbx_strand_id
1 'polypeptide(L)'
;MQLTEREIPAVFSLPVDYRPVSQAKLQKRHPSPTVQADTIIYETTPFVEVSVGTPPQPIGLAVDLQDGFMAFLVPNTTNCVSLSKATSAQYNCAADDYCALMGYFCPAASSTMKSIQPSESDPEGPVNADVVTVGSQRVDGVHMWLNDISPGDYSRMGIAPGSPLLYLMVDRGFINSPSFSIWNNASQNNQGHLLFGGVNKAMYKGTLQAFPLSGPNNNVNVPIAAVVVESGDNSTAGPATTRHNLADSTTAVLSTIDTFTFFPNKTVQQIYADLDITPVLIPSFNASMGIVDCARTHSENRTVSLVFGSATISVPWSELFQSFEDSTCEFTIVPYRPDLISGPGSELQIGAAFLQHMYLAVDYDNMFAAVAPLNPNPGPDNILEIGNGTRIPDAEGDFPATITPYEAPTPTQTTTTGPLPTSTTASKAQAVTFTPRAMDIIFGVGGAILARLRRSISQTHIDPIPKLFQPVPTTTSIDPARWRALQSDVDNILNDYAGSPVPDQDDTPKVLRAFLKYLCEEAKTLLMQEIKQFNGKLALRQLRNCLVDSILKSMLIAGGKQPKSLTPSPIVIPGPTVEESQHQLELRSNHTAVKQACLKRDGRRCVLTGMVERVHLMSIPTQNRGGRWFCKPECAHIIPFALSKFNPSSSQEVSSGGRFTDTFPLWQGKIGPENINAPDNAITLRSEAHMEFASHHIAAEPANMEHKYPVHDLDAVTSVARDLSNTITMMQSDPAVVMPAPDLPRLHYQVSMILQESGIRERYERTKWENEDNLIENIEPDGSTDLGNILSSKMLTDI
;
A
#
# COMPACT_ATOMS: atom_id res chain seq x y z
N MET A 1 -22.80 -2.73 -36.98
CA MET A 1 -21.49 -2.49 -37.64
C MET A 1 -20.88 -3.87 -37.89
N GLN A 2 -20.50 -4.17 -39.13
CA GLN A 2 -20.08 -5.50 -39.57
C GLN A 2 -18.60 -5.68 -39.21
N LEU A 3 -18.26 -6.71 -38.42
CA LEU A 3 -16.87 -7.07 -38.12
C LEU A 3 -16.21 -7.49 -39.44
N THR A 4 -15.28 -6.69 -39.97
CA THR A 4 -14.53 -7.00 -41.19
C THR A 4 -13.21 -7.67 -40.84
N GLU A 5 -13.11 -8.97 -41.10
CA GLU A 5 -11.84 -9.63 -41.34
C GLU A 5 -11.14 -8.93 -42.51
N ARG A 6 -9.91 -8.42 -42.30
CA ARG A 6 -9.13 -7.71 -43.34
C ARG A 6 -8.02 -8.62 -43.85
N GLU A 7 -7.66 -8.48 -45.12
CA GLU A 7 -6.52 -9.19 -45.72
C GLU A 7 -5.18 -8.86 -45.03
N ILE A 8 -5.08 -7.70 -44.38
CA ILE A 8 -3.93 -7.30 -43.54
C ILE A 8 -4.50 -6.61 -42.29
N PRO A 9 -4.70 -7.32 -41.17
CA PRO A 9 -5.14 -6.71 -39.92
C PRO A 9 -4.04 -5.78 -39.36
N ALA A 10 -4.44 -4.64 -38.78
CA ALA A 10 -3.53 -3.71 -38.11
C ALA A 10 -3.16 -4.25 -36.72
N VAL A 11 -2.44 -5.36 -36.72
CA VAL A 11 -2.05 -6.12 -35.52
C VAL A 11 -0.64 -6.66 -35.70
N PHE A 12 0.08 -6.82 -34.60
CA PHE A 12 1.35 -7.53 -34.58
C PHE A 12 1.60 -8.14 -33.21
N SER A 13 2.35 -9.25 -33.18
CA SER A 13 2.61 -10.00 -31.96
C SER A 13 4.08 -10.02 -31.60
N LEU A 14 4.37 -10.05 -30.31
CA LEU A 14 5.69 -10.36 -29.76
C LEU A 14 5.63 -11.70 -29.03
N PRO A 15 6.66 -12.56 -29.17
CA PRO A 15 6.79 -13.70 -28.29
C PRO A 15 7.06 -13.22 -26.86
N VAL A 16 6.44 -13.90 -25.89
CA VAL A 16 6.61 -13.66 -24.47
C VAL A 16 7.23 -14.91 -23.85
N ASP A 17 8.34 -14.74 -23.13
CA ASP A 17 8.98 -15.83 -22.40
C ASP A 17 8.44 -15.86 -20.96
N TYR A 18 7.87 -17.00 -20.57
CA TYR A 18 7.40 -17.28 -19.22
C TYR A 18 8.28 -18.34 -18.51
N ARG A 19 9.45 -18.70 -19.07
CA ARG A 19 10.28 -19.76 -18.50
C ARG A 19 10.94 -19.33 -17.19
N PRO A 20 10.96 -20.20 -16.16
CA PRO A 20 11.74 -19.99 -14.96
C PRO A 20 13.23 -19.85 -15.31
N VAL A 21 13.86 -18.76 -14.88
CA VAL A 21 15.32 -18.62 -14.97
C VAL A 21 15.94 -19.52 -13.92
N SER A 22 16.63 -20.58 -14.36
CA SER A 22 17.07 -21.63 -13.43
C SER A 22 17.98 -21.10 -12.31
N GLN A 23 17.56 -21.34 -11.07
CA GLN A 23 18.29 -21.01 -9.83
C GLN A 23 19.76 -21.52 -9.87
N ALA A 24 20.02 -22.64 -10.54
CA ALA A 24 21.36 -23.22 -10.72
C ALA A 24 22.34 -22.38 -11.57
N LYS A 25 21.85 -21.50 -12.44
CA LYS A 25 22.71 -20.52 -13.16
C LYS A 25 23.12 -19.36 -12.24
N LEU A 26 22.33 -19.07 -11.21
CA LEU A 26 22.53 -17.96 -10.26
C LEU A 26 23.31 -18.42 -9.00
N GLN A 27 23.03 -19.63 -8.49
CA GLN A 27 23.73 -20.24 -7.34
C GLN A 27 25.23 -20.46 -7.58
N LYS A 28 25.69 -20.62 -8.83
CA LYS A 28 27.13 -20.75 -9.12
C LYS A 28 27.95 -19.47 -8.82
N ARG A 29 27.34 -18.39 -8.35
CA ARG A 29 28.00 -17.08 -8.17
C ARG A 29 27.83 -16.43 -6.78
N HIS A 30 27.14 -17.05 -5.82
CA HIS A 30 26.96 -16.50 -4.48
C HIS A 30 27.86 -17.17 -3.41
N PRO A 31 28.76 -16.43 -2.73
CA PRO A 31 29.46 -16.92 -1.55
C PRO A 31 28.93 -16.22 -0.29
N SER A 32 27.66 -16.43 0.11
CA SER A 32 27.20 -16.19 1.50
C SER A 32 25.73 -16.58 1.70
N PRO A 33 25.36 -17.29 2.79
CA PRO A 33 24.01 -17.79 3.05
C PRO A 33 23.15 -16.88 3.95
N THR A 34 23.32 -15.55 3.91
CA THR A 34 22.72 -14.63 4.91
C THR A 34 21.87 -13.48 4.34
N VAL A 35 21.49 -13.52 3.06
CA VAL A 35 20.48 -12.58 2.51
C VAL A 35 19.23 -13.40 2.17
N GLN A 36 18.32 -13.45 3.12
CA GLN A 36 17.01 -14.10 3.01
C GLN A 36 16.08 -13.20 2.16
N ALA A 37 15.52 -13.79 1.10
CA ALA A 37 14.38 -13.34 0.30
C ALA A 37 14.47 -11.96 -0.41
N ASP A 38 15.37 -11.82 -1.39
CA ASP A 38 14.98 -11.05 -2.59
C ASP A 38 14.23 -12.04 -3.49
N THR A 39 12.89 -12.02 -3.37
CA THR A 39 11.97 -12.89 -4.11
C THR A 39 12.20 -12.70 -5.62
N ILE A 40 12.79 -13.72 -6.22
CA ILE A 40 13.12 -13.82 -7.64
C ILE A 40 11.79 -13.78 -8.44
N ILE A 41 11.48 -12.65 -9.10
CA ILE A 41 10.29 -12.35 -9.93
C ILE A 41 10.16 -13.28 -11.17
N TYR A 42 11.06 -14.25 -11.32
CA TYR A 42 11.40 -14.85 -12.61
C TYR A 42 10.57 -16.07 -13.03
N GLU A 43 9.82 -16.72 -12.14
CA GLU A 43 9.09 -17.94 -12.55
C GLU A 43 7.77 -17.61 -13.26
N THR A 44 7.13 -16.50 -12.90
CA THR A 44 5.76 -16.20 -13.35
C THR A 44 5.62 -14.98 -14.27
N THR A 45 6.64 -14.11 -14.32
CA THR A 45 6.55 -12.82 -15.02
C THR A 45 6.74 -12.95 -16.53
N PRO A 46 5.88 -12.31 -17.36
CA PRO A 46 6.05 -12.27 -18.81
C PRO A 46 7.21 -11.36 -19.23
N PHE A 47 8.20 -11.92 -19.95
CA PHE A 47 9.31 -11.15 -20.52
C PHE A 47 9.21 -11.02 -22.03
N VAL A 48 9.51 -9.82 -22.55
CA VAL A 48 9.63 -9.54 -23.99
C VAL A 48 10.98 -8.96 -24.31
N GLU A 49 11.51 -9.27 -25.50
CA GLU A 49 12.72 -8.62 -26.02
C GLU A 49 12.33 -7.46 -26.96
N VAL A 50 12.94 -6.31 -26.73
CA VAL A 50 12.85 -5.13 -27.62
C VAL A 50 14.25 -4.64 -27.99
N SER A 51 14.35 -3.70 -28.92
CA SER A 51 15.60 -2.97 -29.14
C SER A 51 15.41 -1.47 -29.01
N VAL A 52 16.29 -0.79 -28.29
CA VAL A 52 16.21 0.66 -28.05
C VAL A 52 17.40 1.40 -28.64
N GLY A 53 17.15 2.59 -29.18
CA GLY A 53 18.17 3.50 -29.69
C GLY A 53 18.69 3.21 -31.09
N THR A 54 19.68 4.00 -31.50
CA THR A 54 20.35 3.89 -32.81
C THR A 54 21.89 3.96 -32.65
N PRO A 55 22.65 2.88 -32.87
CA PRO A 55 22.18 1.56 -33.32
C PRO A 55 21.28 0.86 -32.28
N PRO A 56 20.39 -0.05 -32.71
CA PRO A 56 19.49 -0.76 -31.80
C PRO A 56 20.24 -1.60 -30.77
N GLN A 57 19.87 -1.45 -29.49
CA GLN A 57 20.42 -2.20 -28.36
C GLN A 57 19.36 -3.18 -27.84
N PRO A 58 19.60 -4.51 -27.88
CA PRO A 58 18.61 -5.50 -27.45
C PRO A 58 18.49 -5.53 -25.92
N ILE A 59 17.26 -5.49 -25.40
CA ILE A 59 16.96 -5.47 -23.97
C ILE A 59 15.69 -6.28 -23.69
N GLY A 60 15.73 -7.14 -22.67
CA GLY A 60 14.57 -7.82 -22.12
C GLY A 60 13.79 -6.92 -21.17
N LEU A 61 12.47 -7.00 -21.19
CA LEU A 61 11.56 -6.19 -20.37
C LEU A 61 10.48 -7.05 -19.75
N ALA A 62 10.20 -6.85 -18.46
CA ALA A 62 9.00 -7.37 -17.82
C ALA A 62 7.78 -6.59 -18.32
N VAL A 63 6.72 -7.26 -18.73
CA VAL A 63 5.47 -6.59 -19.14
C VAL A 63 4.68 -6.23 -17.88
N ASP A 64 4.39 -4.94 -17.69
CA ASP A 64 3.82 -4.40 -16.44
C ASP A 64 2.43 -3.78 -16.69
N LEU A 65 1.39 -4.34 -16.06
CA LEU A 65 0.00 -3.86 -16.13
C LEU A 65 -0.32 -2.74 -15.12
N GLN A 66 0.61 -2.41 -14.22
CA GLN A 66 0.43 -1.41 -13.16
C GLN A 66 1.27 -0.14 -13.38
N ASP A 67 2.14 -0.12 -14.40
CA ASP A 67 2.87 1.08 -14.84
C ASP A 67 2.57 1.38 -16.33
N GLY A 68 2.47 2.66 -16.68
CA GLY A 68 2.19 3.11 -18.05
C GLY A 68 3.45 3.40 -18.87
N PHE A 69 4.62 3.52 -18.25
CA PHE A 69 5.86 3.94 -18.92
C PHE A 69 6.86 2.79 -19.07
N MET A 70 7.66 2.87 -20.13
CA MET A 70 8.84 2.01 -20.25
C MET A 70 9.93 2.51 -19.29
N ALA A 71 10.64 1.58 -18.66
CA ALA A 71 11.78 1.89 -17.82
C ALA A 71 12.95 0.95 -18.13
N PHE A 72 14.16 1.49 -18.21
CA PHE A 72 15.35 0.74 -18.55
C PHE A 72 16.42 0.88 -17.47
N LEU A 73 17.04 -0.25 -17.12
CA LEU A 73 18.26 -0.26 -16.31
C LEU A 73 19.42 0.36 -17.11
N VAL A 74 20.16 1.25 -16.47
CA VAL A 74 21.35 1.91 -17.02
C VAL A 74 22.50 1.73 -16.04
N PRO A 75 23.65 1.17 -16.47
CA PRO A 75 24.79 1.00 -15.58
C PRO A 75 25.41 2.37 -15.25
N ASN A 76 26.14 2.46 -14.14
CA ASN A 76 26.88 3.67 -13.79
C ASN A 76 28.35 3.56 -14.22
N THR A 77 28.63 3.74 -15.52
CA THR A 77 29.98 3.61 -16.10
C THR A 77 30.36 4.79 -16.98
N THR A 78 31.66 5.01 -17.22
CA THR A 78 32.19 6.14 -17.99
C THR A 78 31.62 6.26 -19.42
N ASN A 79 31.11 5.16 -20.00
CA ASN A 79 30.56 5.11 -21.36
C ASN A 79 29.07 4.71 -21.44
N CYS A 80 28.37 4.64 -20.30
CA CYS A 80 26.91 4.55 -20.17
C CYS A 80 26.59 5.17 -18.79
N VAL A 81 26.27 6.46 -18.70
CA VAL A 81 26.35 7.23 -17.44
C VAL A 81 24.96 7.48 -16.85
N SER A 82 24.76 7.07 -15.59
CA SER A 82 23.77 7.66 -14.70
C SER A 82 24.28 8.97 -14.08
N LEU A 83 23.46 10.03 -14.09
CA LEU A 83 23.80 11.33 -13.49
C LEU A 83 23.50 11.41 -11.98
N SER A 84 23.54 10.28 -11.26
CA SER A 84 23.68 10.26 -9.80
C SER A 84 25.16 10.05 -9.45
N LYS A 85 25.94 11.14 -9.27
CA LYS A 85 27.28 11.05 -8.65
C LYS A 85 27.10 10.70 -7.17
N ALA A 86 26.94 9.42 -6.88
CA ALA A 86 27.08 8.84 -5.55
C ALA A 86 28.10 7.70 -5.62
N THR A 87 28.87 7.60 -4.56
CA THR A 87 30.04 6.75 -4.31
C THR A 87 29.74 5.25 -4.20
N SER A 88 28.77 4.71 -4.93
CA SER A 88 28.53 3.27 -4.96
C SER A 88 29.57 2.61 -5.86
N ALA A 89 30.08 1.45 -5.44
CA ALA A 89 30.95 0.62 -6.25
C ALA A 89 30.35 0.48 -7.66
N GLN A 90 31.20 0.54 -8.69
CA GLN A 90 30.83 0.29 -10.08
C GLN A 90 29.95 -0.96 -10.13
N TYR A 91 28.62 -0.78 -10.27
CA TYR A 91 27.70 -1.90 -10.16
C TYR A 91 27.85 -2.73 -11.43
N ASN A 92 28.37 -3.93 -11.25
CA ASN A 92 28.60 -4.85 -12.34
C ASN A 92 27.27 -5.50 -12.71
N CYS A 93 26.74 -5.19 -13.90
CA CYS A 93 25.54 -5.84 -14.43
C CYS A 93 25.61 -7.38 -14.36
N ALA A 94 26.81 -7.96 -14.53
CA ALA A 94 26.99 -9.42 -14.43
C ALA A 94 26.87 -9.98 -12.99
N ALA A 95 26.80 -9.11 -11.98
CA ALA A 95 26.59 -9.43 -10.57
C ALA A 95 25.17 -9.09 -10.09
N ASP A 96 24.33 -8.50 -10.94
CA ASP A 96 22.92 -8.25 -10.68
C ASP A 96 22.07 -9.20 -11.52
N ASP A 97 21.15 -9.94 -10.91
CA ASP A 97 20.45 -11.03 -11.58
C ASP A 97 19.51 -10.50 -12.69
N TYR A 98 18.84 -9.36 -12.46
CA TYR A 98 17.93 -8.76 -13.45
C TYR A 98 18.72 -8.18 -14.61
N CYS A 99 19.76 -7.41 -14.34
CA CYS A 99 20.60 -6.85 -15.38
C CYS A 99 21.32 -7.93 -16.19
N ALA A 100 21.84 -8.98 -15.54
CA ALA A 100 22.51 -10.07 -16.24
C ALA A 100 21.58 -10.84 -17.18
N LEU A 101 20.30 -10.97 -16.82
CA LEU A 101 19.28 -11.61 -17.64
C LEU A 101 18.77 -10.70 -18.77
N MET A 102 18.34 -9.50 -18.41
CA MET A 102 17.58 -8.59 -19.26
C MET A 102 18.49 -7.69 -20.11
N GLY A 103 19.76 -7.57 -19.73
CA GLY A 103 20.65 -6.57 -20.28
C GLY A 103 20.35 -5.18 -19.71
N TYR A 104 20.98 -4.17 -20.32
CA TYR A 104 20.86 -2.78 -19.91
C TYR A 104 20.87 -1.86 -21.13
N PHE A 105 20.31 -0.66 -20.95
CA PHE A 105 20.36 0.38 -21.96
C PHE A 105 21.59 1.27 -21.75
N CYS A 106 22.27 1.61 -22.85
CA CYS A 106 23.32 2.60 -22.89
C CYS A 106 22.85 3.84 -23.67
N PRO A 107 22.31 4.87 -22.99
CA PRO A 107 21.79 6.06 -23.66
C PRO A 107 22.84 6.80 -24.48
N ALA A 108 24.09 6.86 -23.99
CA ALA A 108 25.20 7.53 -24.66
C ALA A 108 25.63 6.86 -25.98
N ALA A 109 25.27 5.59 -26.17
CA ALA A 109 25.53 4.86 -27.41
C ALA A 109 24.43 5.07 -28.47
N SER A 110 23.30 5.70 -28.11
CA SER A 110 22.21 5.97 -29.03
C SER A 110 22.27 7.39 -29.61
N SER A 111 22.36 7.47 -30.93
CA SER A 111 22.30 8.73 -31.69
C SER A 111 20.89 9.34 -31.78
N THR A 112 19.85 8.59 -31.43
CA THR A 112 18.45 9.05 -31.45
C THR A 112 17.91 9.42 -30.07
N MET A 113 18.72 9.26 -29.03
CA MET A 113 18.39 9.62 -27.65
C MET A 113 18.12 11.12 -27.52
N LYS A 114 17.02 11.47 -26.87
CA LYS A 114 16.59 12.85 -26.63
C LYS A 114 16.23 13.04 -25.16
N SER A 115 16.59 14.21 -24.62
CA SER A 115 15.97 14.71 -23.41
C SER A 115 14.71 15.48 -23.78
N ILE A 116 13.62 15.20 -23.09
CA ILE A 116 12.31 15.85 -23.26
C ILE A 116 11.92 16.55 -21.97
N GLN A 117 11.03 17.54 -22.07
CA GLN A 117 10.40 18.11 -20.88
C GLN A 117 9.25 17.22 -20.46
N PRO A 118 9.01 17.05 -19.14
CA PRO A 118 7.82 16.37 -18.66
C PRO A 118 6.56 17.14 -19.10
N SER A 119 5.44 16.44 -19.25
CA SER A 119 4.18 17.06 -19.66
C SER A 119 3.71 18.06 -18.60
N GLU A 120 3.03 19.14 -19.00
CA GLU A 120 2.37 20.04 -18.04
C GLU A 120 1.32 19.30 -17.19
N SER A 121 0.68 18.28 -17.77
CA SER A 121 -0.30 17.42 -17.09
C SER A 121 0.33 16.33 -16.22
N ASP A 122 1.61 16.03 -16.45
CA ASP A 122 2.39 15.04 -15.69
C ASP A 122 3.82 15.56 -15.48
N PRO A 123 4.01 16.51 -14.54
CA PRO A 123 5.32 17.11 -14.27
C PRO A 123 6.35 16.13 -13.71
N GLU A 124 5.88 14.98 -13.21
CA GLU A 124 6.70 13.89 -12.68
C GLU A 124 6.97 12.80 -13.72
N GLY A 125 6.51 12.97 -14.96
CA GLY A 125 6.69 12.00 -16.05
C GLY A 125 8.13 11.87 -16.55
N PRO A 126 8.40 10.88 -17.41
CA PRO A 126 9.72 10.63 -17.97
C PRO A 126 10.27 11.83 -18.75
N VAL A 127 11.58 12.08 -18.56
CA VAL A 127 12.33 13.19 -19.20
C VAL A 127 13.24 12.74 -20.33
N ASN A 128 13.09 11.49 -20.76
CA ASN A 128 13.89 10.89 -21.81
C ASN A 128 12.99 10.30 -22.88
N ALA A 129 13.42 10.37 -24.14
CA ALA A 129 12.78 9.69 -25.25
C ALA A 129 13.82 9.15 -26.23
N ASP A 130 13.51 8.02 -26.84
CA ASP A 130 14.31 7.44 -27.92
C ASP A 130 13.40 6.63 -28.85
N VAL A 131 14.00 5.95 -29.81
CA VAL A 131 13.33 4.99 -30.66
C VAL A 131 13.35 3.62 -30.01
N VAL A 132 12.21 2.96 -29.98
CA VAL A 132 12.08 1.57 -29.53
C VAL A 132 11.54 0.73 -30.69
N THR A 133 12.20 -0.38 -30.96
CA THR A 133 11.76 -1.38 -31.92
C THR A 133 11.11 -2.52 -31.16
N VAL A 134 9.82 -2.74 -31.41
CA VAL A 134 8.95 -3.71 -30.74
C VAL A 134 8.49 -4.70 -31.80
N GLY A 135 9.04 -5.92 -31.78
CA GLY A 135 8.85 -6.89 -32.86
C GLY A 135 9.36 -6.35 -34.21
N SER A 136 8.51 -6.33 -35.22
CA SER A 136 8.82 -5.74 -36.53
C SER A 136 8.60 -4.23 -36.61
N GLN A 137 8.10 -3.60 -35.55
CA GLN A 137 7.65 -2.20 -35.59
C GLN A 137 8.66 -1.26 -34.95
N ARG A 138 8.95 -0.15 -35.61
CA ARG A 138 9.82 0.93 -35.11
C ARG A 138 8.97 2.09 -34.60
N VAL A 139 8.99 2.33 -33.30
CA VAL A 139 8.24 3.39 -32.63
C VAL A 139 9.20 4.49 -32.17
N ASP A 140 9.21 5.63 -32.84
CA ASP A 140 10.03 6.78 -32.43
C ASP A 140 9.36 7.65 -31.36
N GLY A 141 10.17 8.25 -30.49
CA GLY A 141 9.68 9.20 -29.50
C GLY A 141 9.00 8.52 -28.31
N VAL A 142 9.37 7.28 -28.00
CA VAL A 142 8.87 6.58 -26.82
C VAL A 142 9.48 7.20 -25.58
N HIS A 143 8.64 7.77 -24.72
CA HIS A 143 9.06 8.35 -23.46
C HIS A 143 9.43 7.24 -22.46
N MET A 144 10.52 7.41 -21.72
CA MET A 144 11.05 6.34 -20.86
C MET A 144 11.76 6.84 -19.60
N TRP A 145 11.73 5.99 -18.57
CA TRP A 145 12.54 6.12 -17.37
C TRP A 145 13.90 5.45 -17.56
N LEU A 146 14.93 6.06 -16.99
CA LEU A 146 16.27 5.50 -16.90
C LEU A 146 16.60 5.32 -15.43
N ASN A 147 16.76 4.07 -15.02
CA ASN A 147 16.96 3.69 -13.63
C ASN A 147 18.39 3.17 -13.43
N ASP A 148 18.99 3.52 -12.31
CA ASP A 148 20.29 2.96 -11.92
C ASP A 148 20.12 1.48 -11.58
N ILE A 149 21.14 0.67 -11.86
CA ILE A 149 21.12 -0.73 -11.42
C ILE A 149 21.24 -0.75 -9.89
N SER A 150 20.18 -1.21 -9.23
CA SER A 150 20.13 -1.48 -7.80
C SER A 150 19.47 -2.85 -7.57
N PRO A 151 19.76 -3.55 -6.45
CA PRO A 151 19.07 -4.79 -6.10
C PRO A 151 17.54 -4.61 -6.15
N GLY A 152 16.87 -5.50 -6.88
CA GLY A 152 15.42 -5.49 -7.04
C GLY A 152 14.88 -4.58 -8.15
N ASP A 153 15.69 -3.69 -8.72
CA ASP A 153 15.28 -2.90 -9.89
C ASP A 153 15.37 -3.76 -11.17
N TYR A 154 14.39 -3.63 -12.05
CA TYR A 154 14.35 -4.32 -13.34
C TYR A 154 13.84 -3.39 -14.46
N SER A 155 14.14 -3.77 -15.71
CA SER A 155 13.63 -3.05 -16.87
C SER A 155 12.20 -3.51 -17.17
N ARG A 156 11.31 -2.59 -17.55
CA ARG A 156 9.88 -2.92 -17.76
C ARG A 156 9.29 -2.23 -18.97
N MET A 157 8.29 -2.89 -19.56
CA MET A 157 7.39 -2.37 -20.56
C MET A 157 6.05 -2.08 -19.90
N GLY A 158 5.85 -0.83 -19.47
CA GLY A 158 4.58 -0.40 -18.92
C GLY A 158 3.49 -0.30 -20.00
N ILE A 159 2.39 -1.03 -19.80
CA ILE A 159 1.23 -1.08 -20.70
C ILE A 159 -0.10 -0.82 -19.98
N ALA A 160 -0.06 -0.26 -18.76
CA ALA A 160 -1.23 0.17 -18.01
C ALA A 160 -2.04 1.28 -18.74
N PRO A 161 -3.28 1.57 -18.30
CA PRO A 161 -4.06 2.71 -18.80
C PRO A 161 -3.24 4.01 -18.89
N GLY A 162 -3.25 4.62 -20.07
CA GLY A 162 -2.47 5.84 -20.35
C GLY A 162 -1.05 5.59 -20.87
N SER A 163 -0.67 4.35 -21.16
CA SER A 163 0.65 4.01 -21.72
C SER A 163 0.93 4.75 -23.05
N PRO A 164 1.93 5.66 -23.12
CA PRO A 164 2.24 6.39 -24.35
C PRO A 164 2.66 5.47 -25.50
N LEU A 165 3.21 4.29 -25.18
CA LEU A 165 3.66 3.32 -26.18
C LEU A 165 2.51 2.88 -27.10
N LEU A 166 1.35 2.56 -26.53
CA LEU A 166 0.18 2.11 -27.29
C LEU A 166 -0.37 3.21 -28.19
N TYR A 167 -0.50 4.44 -27.68
CA TYR A 167 -0.94 5.58 -28.48
C TYR A 167 0.04 5.92 -29.60
N LEU A 168 1.36 5.84 -29.35
CA LEU A 168 2.37 6.02 -30.41
C LEU A 168 2.34 4.93 -31.49
N MET A 169 1.83 3.75 -31.18
CA MET A 169 1.58 2.69 -32.18
C MET A 169 0.32 2.99 -33.00
N VAL A 170 -0.72 3.57 -32.39
CA VAL A 170 -1.91 4.09 -33.10
C VAL A 170 -1.52 5.23 -34.04
N ASP A 171 -0.73 6.20 -33.57
CA ASP A 171 -0.24 7.33 -34.36
C ASP A 171 0.53 6.92 -35.61
N ARG A 172 1.21 5.77 -35.54
CA ARG A 172 1.97 5.19 -36.65
C ARG A 172 1.16 4.25 -37.54
N GLY A 173 -0.11 4.01 -37.21
CA GLY A 173 -0.98 3.08 -37.92
C GLY A 173 -0.56 1.62 -37.79
N PHE A 174 0.18 1.26 -36.74
CA PHE A 174 0.54 -0.13 -36.46
C PHE A 174 -0.62 -0.91 -35.83
N ILE A 175 -1.45 -0.21 -35.06
CA ILE A 175 -2.71 -0.69 -34.47
C ILE A 175 -3.79 0.38 -34.62
N ASN A 176 -5.06 -0.01 -34.59
CA ASN A 176 -6.20 0.91 -34.79
C ASN A 176 -6.81 1.44 -33.49
N SER A 177 -6.55 0.78 -32.36
CA SER A 177 -6.92 1.25 -31.02
C SER A 177 -5.77 0.97 -30.06
N PRO A 178 -5.63 1.72 -28.95
CA PRO A 178 -4.65 1.45 -27.91
C PRO A 178 -5.06 0.21 -27.11
N SER A 179 -4.78 -0.96 -27.68
CA SER A 179 -5.26 -2.26 -27.18
C SER A 179 -4.21 -3.35 -27.33
N PHE A 180 -4.34 -4.39 -26.51
CA PHE A 180 -3.50 -5.58 -26.57
C PHE A 180 -4.23 -6.81 -26.01
N SER A 181 -3.74 -8.00 -26.37
CA SER A 181 -4.04 -9.25 -25.69
C SER A 181 -2.76 -9.96 -25.27
N ILE A 182 -2.75 -10.59 -24.10
CA ILE A 182 -1.61 -11.34 -23.58
C ILE A 182 -2.07 -12.71 -23.07
N TRP A 183 -1.26 -13.74 -23.34
CA TRP A 183 -1.51 -15.09 -22.86
C TRP A 183 -0.23 -15.92 -22.83
N ASN A 184 -0.18 -16.91 -21.93
CA ASN A 184 0.83 -17.97 -21.96
C ASN A 184 0.39 -19.11 -22.90
N ASN A 185 1.34 -19.80 -23.51
CA ASN A 185 1.09 -21.02 -24.27
C ASN A 185 1.92 -22.19 -23.73
N ALA A 186 1.32 -22.93 -22.79
CA ALA A 186 1.95 -24.09 -22.16
C ALA A 186 2.32 -25.20 -23.17
N SER A 187 1.63 -25.29 -24.31
CA SER A 187 1.89 -26.31 -25.34
C SER A 187 3.18 -26.06 -26.15
N GLN A 188 3.77 -24.86 -26.05
CA GLN A 188 4.96 -24.45 -26.79
C GLN A 188 6.10 -24.00 -25.86
N ASN A 189 6.52 -24.88 -24.93
CA ASN A 189 7.62 -24.61 -24.00
C ASN A 189 7.45 -23.31 -23.17
N ASN A 190 6.21 -22.96 -22.77
CA ASN A 190 5.86 -21.72 -22.08
C ASN A 190 6.23 -20.44 -22.86
N GLN A 191 6.18 -20.50 -24.19
CA GLN A 191 6.34 -19.33 -25.05
C GLN A 191 4.97 -18.75 -25.38
N GLY A 192 4.53 -17.75 -24.60
CA GLY A 192 3.29 -17.06 -24.84
C GLY A 192 3.44 -15.91 -25.84
N HIS A 193 2.42 -15.06 -25.92
CA HIS A 193 2.39 -13.95 -26.87
C HIS A 193 1.72 -12.71 -26.28
N LEU A 194 2.24 -11.56 -26.72
CA LEU A 194 1.63 -10.24 -26.55
C LEU A 194 1.23 -9.73 -27.94
N LEU A 195 -0.08 -9.68 -28.20
CA LEU A 195 -0.67 -9.25 -29.47
C LEU A 195 -1.20 -7.83 -29.33
N PHE A 196 -0.65 -6.88 -30.07
CA PHE A 196 -1.13 -5.50 -30.09
C PHE A 196 -2.28 -5.37 -31.10
N GLY A 197 -3.33 -4.64 -30.73
CA GLY A 197 -4.44 -4.27 -31.62
C GLY A 197 -5.46 -5.38 -31.91
N GLY A 198 -5.40 -6.54 -31.26
CA GLY A 198 -6.23 -7.68 -31.63
C GLY A 198 -6.43 -8.73 -30.55
N VAL A 199 -7.35 -9.65 -30.81
CA VAL A 199 -7.60 -10.88 -30.05
C VAL A 199 -7.36 -12.10 -30.95
N ASN A 200 -6.99 -13.24 -30.38
CA ASN A 200 -6.82 -14.50 -31.10
C ASN A 200 -7.81 -15.54 -30.57
N LYS A 201 -8.90 -15.76 -31.32
CA LYS A 201 -9.99 -16.65 -30.94
C LYS A 201 -9.57 -18.11 -30.77
N ALA A 202 -8.47 -18.54 -31.40
CA ALA A 202 -7.98 -19.90 -31.27
C ALA A 202 -7.41 -20.20 -29.86
N MET A 203 -7.02 -19.16 -29.12
CA MET A 203 -6.21 -19.28 -27.90
C MET A 203 -7.01 -19.32 -26.60
N TYR A 204 -8.33 -19.14 -26.65
CA TYR A 204 -9.21 -19.26 -25.49
C TYR A 204 -10.41 -20.17 -25.78
N LYS A 205 -11.08 -20.62 -24.71
CA LYS A 205 -12.30 -21.43 -24.78
C LYS A 205 -13.48 -20.70 -24.13
N GLY A 206 -14.67 -21.00 -24.63
CA GLY A 206 -15.90 -20.41 -24.13
C GLY A 206 -16.01 -18.94 -24.53
N THR A 207 -16.72 -18.17 -23.70
CA THR A 207 -16.98 -16.75 -23.92
C THR A 207 -15.81 -15.92 -23.42
N LEU A 208 -15.33 -14.98 -24.25
CA LEU A 208 -14.43 -13.92 -23.83
C LEU A 208 -15.24 -12.87 -23.04
N GLN A 209 -15.23 -12.98 -21.71
CA GLN A 209 -16.09 -12.17 -20.85
C GLN A 209 -15.46 -10.81 -20.60
N ALA A 210 -16.13 -9.74 -21.04
CA ALA A 210 -15.66 -8.36 -20.93
C ALA A 210 -16.30 -7.61 -19.76
N PHE A 211 -15.52 -6.70 -19.17
CA PHE A 211 -15.89 -5.85 -18.05
C PHE A 211 -15.35 -4.44 -18.23
N PRO A 212 -16.09 -3.41 -17.76
CA PRO A 212 -15.57 -2.04 -17.74
C PRO A 212 -14.42 -1.94 -16.73
N LEU A 213 -13.33 -1.29 -17.14
CA LEU A 213 -12.25 -0.90 -16.25
C LEU A 213 -12.80 0.12 -15.24
N SER A 214 -12.71 -0.22 -13.96
CA SER A 214 -13.24 0.59 -12.86
C SER A 214 -12.15 0.79 -11.80
N GLY A 215 -11.84 2.03 -11.43
CA GLY A 215 -10.89 2.29 -10.35
C GLY A 215 -10.32 3.72 -10.33
N PRO A 216 -9.84 4.21 -9.17
CA PRO A 216 -9.22 5.53 -9.02
C PRO A 216 -7.75 5.57 -9.49
N ASN A 217 -7.11 4.41 -9.64
CA ASN A 217 -5.71 4.24 -9.99
C ASN A 217 -5.68 3.65 -11.41
N ASN A 218 -4.81 4.15 -12.29
CA ASN A 218 -4.66 3.73 -13.70
C ASN A 218 -4.25 2.25 -13.88
N ASN A 219 -4.99 1.31 -13.31
CA ASN A 219 -4.71 -0.13 -13.29
C ASN A 219 -5.75 -0.89 -14.11
N VAL A 220 -5.37 -2.07 -14.59
CA VAL A 220 -6.31 -3.00 -15.23
C VAL A 220 -7.07 -3.75 -14.14
N ASN A 221 -8.33 -3.39 -13.94
CA ASN A 221 -9.17 -3.94 -12.89
C ASN A 221 -10.37 -4.70 -13.46
N VAL A 222 -10.66 -5.89 -12.93
CA VAL A 222 -11.80 -6.72 -13.34
C VAL A 222 -12.62 -7.19 -12.14
N PRO A 223 -13.95 -7.29 -12.27
CA PRO A 223 -14.80 -7.80 -11.20
C PRO A 223 -14.61 -9.30 -10.99
N ILE A 224 -14.54 -9.71 -9.73
CA ILE A 224 -14.38 -11.11 -9.33
C ILE A 224 -15.54 -11.52 -8.42
N ALA A 225 -16.15 -12.66 -8.72
CA ALA A 225 -17.37 -13.11 -8.04
C ALA A 225 -17.08 -14.12 -6.94
N ALA A 226 -16.12 -15.03 -7.14
CA ALA A 226 -15.85 -16.10 -6.19
C ALA A 226 -14.46 -16.73 -6.38
N VAL A 227 -14.01 -17.42 -5.34
CA VAL A 227 -12.93 -18.41 -5.38
C VAL A 227 -13.54 -19.79 -5.19
N VAL A 228 -13.14 -20.76 -6.01
CA VAL A 228 -13.59 -22.15 -5.94
C VAL A 228 -12.38 -23.04 -5.65
N VAL A 229 -12.48 -23.88 -4.64
CA VAL A 229 -11.43 -24.84 -4.27
C VAL A 229 -11.94 -26.24 -4.52
N GLU A 230 -11.17 -27.03 -5.28
CA GLU A 230 -11.43 -28.44 -5.51
C GLU A 230 -10.39 -29.27 -4.74
N SER A 231 -10.83 -29.93 -3.67
CA SER A 231 -9.96 -30.79 -2.88
C SER A 231 -9.74 -32.12 -3.60
N GLY A 232 -8.48 -32.49 -3.75
CA GLY A 232 -7.99 -33.63 -4.52
C GLY A 232 -8.15 -34.99 -3.87
N ASP A 233 -9.15 -35.17 -3.00
CA ASP A 233 -9.22 -36.37 -2.18
C ASP A 233 -9.72 -37.58 -2.98
N ASN A 234 -8.92 -38.65 -2.89
CA ASN A 234 -9.17 -40.01 -3.36
C ASN A 234 -10.28 -40.71 -2.54
N SER A 235 -11.30 -39.96 -2.10
CA SER A 235 -12.46 -40.52 -1.40
C SER A 235 -13.40 -41.20 -2.41
N THR A 236 -14.11 -42.23 -1.97
CA THR A 236 -15.16 -42.89 -2.76
C THR A 236 -16.33 -41.97 -3.14
N ALA A 237 -16.34 -40.72 -2.67
CA ALA A 237 -17.36 -39.70 -2.94
C ALA A 237 -16.94 -38.67 -4.03
N GLY A 238 -15.71 -38.74 -4.56
CA GLY A 238 -15.17 -37.76 -5.50
C GLY A 238 -14.56 -36.52 -4.81
N PRO A 239 -13.94 -35.60 -5.58
CA PRO A 239 -13.36 -34.37 -5.05
C PRO A 239 -14.45 -33.47 -4.46
N ALA A 240 -14.21 -32.91 -3.27
CA ALA A 240 -15.12 -31.94 -2.67
C ALA A 240 -14.84 -30.56 -3.29
N THR A 241 -15.90 -29.88 -3.72
CA THR A 241 -15.81 -28.52 -4.27
C THR A 241 -16.44 -27.54 -3.29
N THR A 242 -15.68 -26.54 -2.87
CA THR A 242 -16.14 -25.43 -2.04
C THR A 242 -16.10 -24.14 -2.85
N ARG A 243 -17.05 -23.24 -2.59
CA ARG A 243 -17.16 -21.95 -3.27
C ARG A 243 -17.29 -20.83 -2.26
N HIS A 244 -16.34 -19.90 -2.30
CA HIS A 244 -16.30 -18.70 -1.46
C HIS A 244 -16.69 -17.50 -2.31
N ASN A 245 -17.92 -17.01 -2.14
CA ASN A 245 -18.38 -15.83 -2.87
C ASN A 245 -17.79 -14.56 -2.24
N LEU A 246 -17.39 -13.64 -3.10
CA LEU A 246 -16.96 -12.29 -2.71
C LEU A 246 -18.16 -11.34 -2.74
N ALA A 247 -18.03 -10.18 -2.11
CA ALA A 247 -19.10 -9.18 -2.09
C ALA A 247 -19.42 -8.68 -3.51
N ASP A 248 -20.67 -8.33 -3.76
CA ASP A 248 -21.08 -7.75 -5.04
C ASP A 248 -20.26 -6.50 -5.36
N SER A 249 -19.84 -6.36 -6.62
CA SER A 249 -18.96 -5.27 -7.10
C SER A 249 -17.50 -5.33 -6.61
N THR A 250 -17.05 -6.45 -6.05
CA THR A 250 -15.62 -6.65 -5.74
C THR A 250 -14.79 -6.65 -7.01
N THR A 251 -13.81 -5.75 -7.10
CA THR A 251 -12.87 -5.66 -8.22
C THR A 251 -11.46 -6.02 -7.78
N ALA A 252 -10.73 -6.69 -8.66
CA ALA A 252 -9.34 -7.06 -8.47
C ALA A 252 -8.44 -6.31 -9.44
N VAL A 253 -7.32 -5.78 -8.95
CA VAL A 253 -6.21 -5.31 -9.78
C VAL A 253 -5.50 -6.53 -10.38
N LEU A 254 -5.19 -6.50 -11.68
CA LEU A 254 -4.40 -7.54 -12.32
C LEU A 254 -2.91 -7.16 -12.34
N SER A 255 -2.06 -8.07 -11.86
CA SER A 255 -0.60 -7.90 -11.85
C SER A 255 0.12 -9.01 -12.60
N THR A 256 0.90 -8.64 -13.60
CA THR A 256 1.79 -9.55 -14.33
C THR A 256 3.17 -9.70 -13.68
N ILE A 257 3.54 -8.81 -12.75
CA ILE A 257 4.87 -8.73 -12.16
C ILE A 257 4.92 -9.22 -10.71
N ASP A 258 3.76 -9.35 -10.05
CA ASP A 258 3.65 -9.89 -8.70
C ASP A 258 3.18 -11.34 -8.77
N THR A 259 3.97 -12.28 -8.28
CA THR A 259 3.58 -13.70 -8.22
C THR A 259 2.32 -13.91 -7.35
N PHE A 260 2.20 -13.15 -6.27
CA PHE A 260 1.18 -13.33 -5.24
C PHE A 260 -0.19 -12.79 -5.62
N THR A 261 -1.21 -13.51 -5.19
CA THR A 261 -2.63 -13.11 -5.24
C THR A 261 -3.09 -12.75 -3.83
N PHE A 262 -3.70 -11.58 -3.70
CA PHE A 262 -4.10 -11.00 -2.43
C PHE A 262 -5.62 -10.91 -2.32
N PHE A 263 -6.17 -11.55 -1.27
CA PHE A 263 -7.61 -11.58 -0.98
C PHE A 263 -7.92 -11.07 0.43
N PRO A 264 -9.20 -10.78 0.76
CA PRO A 264 -9.59 -10.53 2.14
C PRO A 264 -9.18 -11.70 3.05
N ASN A 265 -8.71 -11.41 4.27
CA ASN A 265 -8.20 -12.43 5.18
C ASN A 265 -9.21 -13.56 5.41
N LYS A 266 -10.50 -13.25 5.65
CA LYS A 266 -11.59 -14.24 5.74
C LYS A 266 -11.58 -15.24 4.58
N THR A 267 -11.48 -14.76 3.34
CA THR A 267 -11.44 -15.62 2.15
C THR A 267 -10.19 -16.48 2.12
N VAL A 268 -9.03 -15.93 2.48
CA VAL A 268 -7.77 -16.67 2.52
C VAL A 268 -7.80 -17.77 3.59
N GLN A 269 -8.31 -17.48 4.78
CA GLN A 269 -8.44 -18.47 5.85
C GLN A 269 -9.40 -19.61 5.45
N GLN A 270 -10.49 -19.30 4.73
CA GLN A 270 -11.39 -20.31 4.17
C GLN A 270 -10.69 -21.19 3.14
N ILE A 271 -9.90 -20.61 2.24
CA ILE A 271 -9.09 -21.35 1.26
C ILE A 271 -8.06 -22.24 1.97
N TYR A 272 -7.38 -21.73 3.00
CA TYR A 272 -6.41 -22.51 3.78
C TYR A 272 -7.07 -23.70 4.49
N ALA A 273 -8.26 -23.50 5.06
CA ALA A 273 -9.02 -24.57 5.69
C ALA A 273 -9.40 -25.68 4.70
N ASP A 274 -9.86 -25.31 3.50
CA ASP A 274 -10.22 -26.28 2.44
C ASP A 274 -9.00 -27.04 1.89
N LEU A 275 -7.81 -26.46 2.01
CA LEU A 275 -6.55 -26.99 1.50
C LEU A 275 -5.67 -27.61 2.60
N ASP A 276 -6.18 -27.77 3.81
CA ASP A 276 -5.41 -28.29 4.97
C ASP A 276 -4.07 -27.56 5.14
N ILE A 277 -4.08 -26.23 4.99
CA ILE A 277 -2.91 -25.37 5.20
C ILE A 277 -3.02 -24.76 6.59
N THR A 278 -2.02 -25.01 7.44
CA THR A 278 -1.88 -24.32 8.71
C THR A 278 -1.03 -23.07 8.49
N PRO A 279 -1.58 -21.85 8.61
CA PRO A 279 -0.81 -20.65 8.34
C PRO A 279 0.24 -20.39 9.43
N VAL A 280 1.37 -19.83 9.03
CA VAL A 280 2.48 -19.44 9.92
C VAL A 280 2.56 -17.92 9.94
N LEU A 281 2.60 -17.34 11.15
CA LEU A 281 2.85 -15.91 11.31
C LEU A 281 4.32 -15.63 10.95
N ILE A 282 4.54 -14.75 9.98
CA ILE A 282 5.87 -14.26 9.62
C ILE A 282 5.99 -12.82 10.16
N PRO A 283 6.68 -12.61 11.31
CA PRO A 283 6.70 -11.30 11.97
C PRO A 283 7.26 -10.17 11.09
N SER A 284 8.29 -10.45 10.29
CA SER A 284 8.90 -9.48 9.37
C SER A 284 7.94 -8.96 8.31
N PHE A 285 6.97 -9.79 7.91
CA PHE A 285 5.93 -9.39 7.00
C PHE A 285 4.67 -8.98 7.72
N ASN A 286 4.54 -9.15 9.04
CA ASN A 286 3.32 -8.99 9.85
C ASN A 286 2.09 -9.72 9.26
N ALA A 287 2.31 -10.84 8.55
CA ALA A 287 1.26 -11.57 7.82
C ALA A 287 1.29 -13.06 8.17
N SER A 288 0.12 -13.70 8.17
CA SER A 288 0.02 -15.16 8.24
C SER A 288 0.03 -15.76 6.85
N MET A 289 1.06 -16.54 6.56
CA MET A 289 1.34 -17.07 5.23
C MET A 289 1.18 -18.59 5.23
N GLY A 290 0.67 -19.13 4.13
CA GLY A 290 0.52 -20.57 3.97
C GLY A 290 1.87 -21.20 3.64
N ILE A 291 2.52 -21.85 4.61
CA ILE A 291 3.78 -22.57 4.37
C ILE A 291 3.51 -24.08 4.44
N VAL A 292 3.95 -24.81 3.42
CA VAL A 292 3.79 -26.26 3.30
C VAL A 292 5.12 -26.94 3.02
N ASP A 293 5.20 -28.24 3.27
CA ASP A 293 6.30 -29.07 2.74
C ASP A 293 6.22 -29.08 1.20
N CYS A 294 7.33 -28.77 0.52
CA CYS A 294 7.37 -28.79 -0.95
C CYS A 294 6.98 -30.16 -1.54
N ALA A 295 7.10 -31.27 -0.81
CA ALA A 295 6.59 -32.56 -1.26
C ALA A 295 5.07 -32.56 -1.51
N ARG A 296 4.30 -31.71 -0.81
CA ARG A 296 2.85 -31.57 -1.01
C ARG A 296 2.51 -30.98 -2.38
N THR A 297 3.35 -30.11 -2.93
CA THR A 297 3.10 -29.44 -4.22
C THR A 297 3.07 -30.43 -5.39
N HIS A 298 3.77 -31.57 -5.26
CA HIS A 298 3.85 -32.62 -6.28
C HIS A 298 3.05 -33.89 -5.97
N SER A 299 2.70 -34.12 -4.70
CA SER A 299 1.96 -35.32 -4.28
C SER A 299 0.44 -35.12 -4.23
N GLU A 300 -0.03 -33.89 -4.10
CA GLU A 300 -1.46 -33.55 -4.06
C GLU A 300 -1.93 -33.03 -5.42
N ASN A 301 -3.16 -33.40 -5.80
CA ASN A 301 -3.78 -32.98 -7.05
C ASN A 301 -5.07 -32.20 -6.77
N ARG A 302 -4.92 -30.90 -6.49
CA ARG A 302 -6.01 -29.98 -6.15
C ARG A 302 -6.06 -28.85 -7.17
N THR A 303 -7.17 -28.13 -7.26
CA THR A 303 -7.32 -26.98 -8.17
C THR A 303 -7.95 -25.82 -7.44
N VAL A 304 -7.42 -24.61 -7.65
CA VAL A 304 -8.05 -23.36 -7.18
C VAL A 304 -8.46 -22.55 -8.41
N SER A 305 -9.71 -22.09 -8.43
CA SER A 305 -10.28 -21.37 -9.57
C SER A 305 -10.85 -20.01 -9.16
N LEU A 306 -10.63 -19.01 -10.00
CA LEU A 306 -11.19 -17.66 -9.86
C LEU A 306 -12.33 -17.47 -10.86
N VAL A 307 -13.45 -16.94 -10.38
CA VAL A 307 -14.67 -16.75 -11.17
C VAL A 307 -14.85 -15.27 -11.52
N PHE A 308 -14.80 -14.95 -12.82
CA PHE A 308 -15.00 -13.62 -13.39
C PHE A 308 -16.24 -13.65 -14.27
N GLY A 309 -17.42 -13.28 -13.74
CA GLY A 309 -18.68 -13.39 -14.47
C GLY A 309 -18.94 -14.83 -14.92
N SER A 310 -19.00 -15.07 -16.23
CA SER A 310 -19.12 -16.42 -16.80
C SER A 310 -17.78 -17.13 -17.05
N ALA A 311 -16.64 -16.44 -16.94
CA ALA A 311 -15.32 -17.01 -17.11
C ALA A 311 -14.81 -17.61 -15.78
N THR A 312 -14.14 -18.75 -15.85
CA THR A 312 -13.49 -19.39 -14.70
C THR A 312 -12.05 -19.72 -15.07
N ILE A 313 -11.10 -19.18 -14.31
CA ILE A 313 -9.66 -19.39 -14.50
C ILE A 313 -9.17 -20.34 -13.42
N SER A 314 -8.74 -21.52 -13.82
CA SER A 314 -8.35 -22.61 -12.93
C SER A 314 -6.84 -22.78 -12.93
N VAL A 315 -6.23 -22.84 -11.75
CA VAL A 315 -4.80 -23.03 -11.56
C VAL A 315 -4.57 -24.32 -10.75
N PRO A 316 -3.72 -25.23 -11.25
CA PRO A 316 -3.42 -26.45 -10.52
C PRO A 316 -2.60 -26.14 -9.26
N TRP A 317 -2.82 -26.94 -8.22
CA TRP A 317 -2.13 -26.85 -6.93
C TRP A 317 -0.61 -26.71 -7.06
N SER A 318 0.01 -27.49 -7.94
CA SER A 318 1.47 -27.48 -8.13
C SER A 318 2.04 -26.12 -8.58
N GLU A 319 1.21 -25.20 -9.10
CA GLU A 319 1.61 -23.89 -9.62
C GLU A 319 1.26 -22.72 -8.68
N LEU A 320 0.69 -23.02 -7.49
CA LEU A 320 0.31 -22.02 -6.50
C LEU A 320 1.35 -21.85 -5.39
N PHE A 321 2.62 -22.18 -5.67
CA PHE A 321 3.69 -22.16 -4.68
C PHE A 321 4.97 -21.51 -5.20
N GLN A 322 5.71 -20.89 -4.29
CA GLN A 322 7.09 -20.45 -4.49
C GLN A 322 8.01 -21.07 -3.44
N SER A 323 9.29 -21.25 -3.77
CA SER A 323 10.28 -21.74 -2.82
C SER A 323 10.56 -20.68 -1.73
N PHE A 324 10.53 -21.07 -0.45
CA PHE A 324 10.76 -20.15 0.67
C PHE A 324 12.07 -20.48 1.42
N GLU A 325 12.20 -21.70 1.93
CA GLU A 325 13.42 -22.23 2.58
C GLU A 325 13.72 -23.65 2.09
N ASP A 326 14.80 -24.27 2.59
CA ASP A 326 15.13 -25.65 2.26
C ASP A 326 13.93 -26.57 2.58
N SER A 327 13.38 -27.21 1.53
CA SER A 327 12.22 -28.13 1.56
C SER A 327 10.84 -27.55 1.91
N THR A 328 10.69 -26.24 2.10
CA THR A 328 9.39 -25.61 2.33
C THR A 328 8.99 -24.65 1.21
N CYS A 329 7.69 -24.67 0.91
CA CYS A 329 7.08 -23.95 -0.18
C CYS A 329 6.00 -23.03 0.39
N GLU A 330 6.02 -21.78 -0.05
CA GLU A 330 5.08 -20.74 0.33
C GLU A 330 3.95 -20.67 -0.69
N PHE A 331 2.72 -20.67 -0.21
CA PHE A 331 1.52 -20.58 -1.02
C PHE A 331 1.30 -19.15 -1.50
N THR A 332 0.98 -18.98 -2.78
CA THR A 332 0.95 -17.67 -3.43
C THR A 332 -0.36 -16.90 -3.23
N ILE A 333 -1.35 -17.48 -2.55
CA ILE A 333 -2.59 -16.79 -2.15
C ILE A 333 -2.49 -16.37 -0.69
N VAL A 334 -2.45 -15.07 -0.43
CA VAL A 334 -2.20 -14.49 0.90
C VAL A 334 -3.18 -13.35 1.20
N PRO A 335 -3.36 -12.93 2.47
CA PRO A 335 -4.22 -11.79 2.77
C PRO A 335 -3.63 -10.49 2.23
N TYR A 336 -4.47 -9.61 1.65
CA TYR A 336 -4.05 -8.23 1.41
C TYR A 336 -3.87 -7.48 2.74
N ARG A 337 -3.06 -6.44 2.70
CA ARG A 337 -2.55 -5.67 3.82
C ARG A 337 -3.23 -4.31 3.92
N PRO A 338 -4.24 -4.16 4.79
CA PRO A 338 -5.00 -2.91 4.89
C PRO A 338 -4.20 -1.75 5.50
N ASP A 339 -3.01 -2.02 6.06
CA ASP A 339 -2.05 -1.03 6.52
C ASP A 339 -1.22 -0.40 5.38
N LEU A 340 -1.10 -1.07 4.23
CA LEU A 340 -0.42 -0.52 3.07
C LEU A 340 -1.32 0.50 2.35
N ILE A 341 -0.76 1.66 2.02
CA ILE A 341 -1.48 2.73 1.31
C ILE A 341 -1.36 2.57 -0.22
N SER A 342 -0.34 1.86 -0.69
CA SER A 342 -0.06 1.61 -2.11
C SER A 342 0.92 0.45 -2.27
N GLY A 343 0.96 -0.14 -3.47
CA GLY A 343 1.88 -1.21 -3.84
C GLY A 343 1.26 -2.61 -3.71
N PRO A 344 2.04 -3.67 -4.01
CA PRO A 344 1.55 -5.04 -4.01
C PRO A 344 0.92 -5.41 -2.68
N GLY A 345 -0.29 -5.98 -2.75
CA GLY A 345 -1.04 -6.38 -1.57
C GLY A 345 -1.66 -5.23 -0.76
N SER A 346 -1.61 -3.98 -1.20
CA SER A 346 -2.37 -2.89 -0.55
C SER A 346 -3.88 -2.95 -0.83
N GLU A 347 -4.28 -3.69 -1.86
CA GLU A 347 -5.67 -3.93 -2.26
C GLU A 347 -5.84 -5.36 -2.77
N LEU A 348 -7.07 -5.73 -3.14
CA LEU A 348 -7.34 -7.02 -3.74
C LEU A 348 -6.68 -7.09 -5.12
N GLN A 349 -5.80 -8.07 -5.29
CA GLN A 349 -4.95 -8.18 -6.46
C GLN A 349 -4.84 -9.64 -6.92
N ILE A 350 -4.93 -9.88 -8.23
CA ILE A 350 -4.64 -11.19 -8.83
C ILE A 350 -3.23 -11.14 -9.42
N GLY A 351 -2.38 -12.03 -8.93
CA GLY A 351 -0.98 -12.12 -9.34
C GLY A 351 -0.72 -13.01 -10.54
N ALA A 352 0.53 -13.00 -10.98
CA ALA A 352 1.04 -13.68 -12.15
C ALA A 352 0.79 -15.19 -12.14
N ALA A 353 0.75 -15.83 -10.96
CA ALA A 353 0.41 -17.25 -10.81
C ALA A 353 -0.95 -17.61 -11.44
N PHE A 354 -1.93 -16.69 -11.39
CA PHE A 354 -3.23 -16.86 -12.05
C PHE A 354 -3.27 -16.28 -13.46
N LEU A 355 -2.61 -15.14 -13.70
CA LEU A 355 -2.63 -14.49 -15.02
C LEU A 355 -2.00 -15.38 -16.10
N GLN A 356 -1.04 -16.24 -15.76
CA GLN A 356 -0.48 -17.21 -16.72
C GLN A 356 -1.51 -18.23 -17.25
N HIS A 357 -2.61 -18.46 -16.55
CA HIS A 357 -3.68 -19.38 -16.96
C HIS A 357 -4.87 -18.66 -17.62
N MET A 358 -4.72 -17.36 -17.86
CA MET A 358 -5.75 -16.47 -18.35
C MET A 358 -5.40 -15.95 -19.74
N TYR A 359 -6.39 -15.94 -20.65
CA TYR A 359 -6.35 -15.08 -21.82
C TYR A 359 -6.88 -13.70 -21.41
N LEU A 360 -6.06 -12.66 -21.52
CA LEU A 360 -6.44 -11.28 -21.20
C LEU A 360 -6.42 -10.44 -22.47
N ALA A 361 -7.50 -9.72 -22.75
CA ALA A 361 -7.59 -8.68 -23.78
C ALA A 361 -7.97 -7.34 -23.13
N VAL A 362 -7.31 -6.25 -23.51
CA VAL A 362 -7.54 -4.92 -22.95
C VAL A 362 -7.68 -3.92 -24.09
N ASP A 363 -8.70 -3.06 -24.00
CA ASP A 363 -8.98 -2.00 -24.94
C ASP A 363 -9.21 -0.68 -24.20
N TYR A 364 -8.28 0.26 -24.34
CA TYR A 364 -8.34 1.55 -23.66
C TYR A 364 -9.20 2.59 -24.36
N ASP A 365 -9.60 2.40 -25.62
CA ASP A 365 -10.61 3.26 -26.25
C ASP A 365 -11.99 3.00 -25.65
N ASN A 366 -12.29 1.72 -25.43
CA ASN A 366 -13.53 1.31 -24.77
C ASN A 366 -13.46 1.40 -23.25
N MET A 367 -12.25 1.39 -22.66
CA MET A 367 -11.99 1.18 -21.23
C MET A 367 -12.56 -0.15 -20.74
N PHE A 368 -12.28 -1.24 -21.46
CA PHE A 368 -12.70 -2.60 -21.10
C PHE A 368 -11.52 -3.57 -21.04
N ALA A 369 -11.61 -4.53 -20.14
CA ALA A 369 -10.79 -5.74 -20.14
C ALA A 369 -11.68 -6.96 -20.30
N ALA A 370 -11.21 -7.97 -21.03
CA ALA A 370 -11.91 -9.22 -21.24
C ALA A 370 -11.02 -10.41 -20.91
N VAL A 371 -11.61 -11.40 -20.25
CA VAL A 371 -10.90 -12.57 -19.73
C VAL A 371 -11.56 -13.87 -20.14
N ALA A 372 -10.76 -14.89 -20.40
CA ALA A 372 -11.22 -16.25 -20.70
C ALA A 372 -10.18 -17.30 -20.28
N PRO A 373 -10.59 -18.55 -20.02
CA PRO A 373 -9.65 -19.65 -19.86
C PRO A 373 -8.91 -19.94 -21.17
N LEU A 374 -7.62 -20.28 -21.05
CA LEU A 374 -6.79 -20.65 -22.19
C LEU A 374 -7.29 -21.93 -22.88
N ASN A 375 -7.06 -22.00 -24.19
CA ASN A 375 -7.27 -23.22 -24.95
C ASN A 375 -6.02 -24.11 -24.91
N PRO A 376 -6.02 -25.26 -24.21
CA PRO A 376 -4.86 -26.15 -24.15
C PRO A 376 -4.55 -26.83 -25.50
N ASN A 377 -5.48 -26.84 -26.44
CA ASN A 377 -5.31 -27.42 -27.77
C ASN A 377 -5.74 -26.38 -28.82
N PRO A 378 -4.94 -25.32 -29.02
CA PRO A 378 -5.27 -24.28 -29.98
C PRO A 378 -5.25 -24.83 -31.41
N GLY A 379 -6.21 -24.39 -32.21
CA GLY A 379 -6.17 -24.57 -33.66
C GLY A 379 -5.21 -23.57 -34.33
N PRO A 380 -5.28 -23.44 -35.66
CA PRO A 380 -4.62 -22.33 -36.35
C PRO A 380 -5.10 -20.98 -35.81
N ASP A 381 -4.21 -19.98 -35.78
CA ASP A 381 -4.52 -18.63 -35.34
C ASP A 381 -5.77 -18.08 -36.05
N ASN A 382 -6.63 -17.43 -35.26
CA ASN A 382 -7.81 -16.73 -35.74
C ASN A 382 -7.81 -15.33 -35.12
N ILE A 383 -7.07 -14.43 -35.75
CA ILE A 383 -6.82 -13.08 -35.25
C ILE A 383 -7.94 -12.15 -35.69
N LEU A 384 -8.60 -11.53 -34.73
CA LEU A 384 -9.63 -10.52 -34.92
C LEU A 384 -9.09 -9.16 -34.43
N GLU A 385 -9.15 -8.16 -35.28
CA GLU A 385 -8.66 -6.82 -34.99
C GLU A 385 -9.62 -6.06 -34.05
N ILE A 386 -9.09 -5.47 -32.99
CA ILE A 386 -9.79 -4.49 -32.15
C ILE A 386 -9.73 -3.16 -32.89
N GLY A 387 -10.85 -2.79 -33.51
CA GLY A 387 -10.98 -1.52 -34.22
C GLY A 387 -11.42 -0.38 -33.31
N ASN A 388 -11.76 0.76 -33.91
CA ASN A 388 -12.33 1.95 -33.26
C ASN A 388 -13.85 1.82 -32.94
N GLY A 389 -14.35 0.59 -32.88
CA GLY A 389 -15.75 0.30 -32.56
C GLY A 389 -15.98 0.19 -31.05
N THR A 390 -17.24 0.03 -30.64
CA THR A 390 -17.62 0.01 -29.22
C THR A 390 -17.37 -1.34 -28.51
N ARG A 391 -16.63 -2.27 -29.12
CA ARG A 391 -16.55 -3.67 -28.66
C ARG A 391 -15.18 -4.27 -28.92
N ILE A 392 -14.72 -5.08 -27.97
CA ILE A 392 -13.70 -6.09 -28.21
C ILE A 392 -14.33 -7.22 -29.05
N PRO A 393 -13.73 -7.64 -30.18
CA PRO A 393 -14.29 -8.70 -31.03
C PRO A 393 -14.46 -10.02 -30.27
N ASP A 394 -15.55 -10.73 -30.55
CA ASP A 394 -15.91 -12.03 -29.92
C ASP A 394 -16.11 -11.99 -28.39
N ALA A 395 -16.11 -10.79 -27.79
CA ALA A 395 -16.32 -10.62 -26.37
C ALA A 395 -17.79 -10.30 -26.02
N GLU A 396 -18.25 -10.83 -24.89
CA GLU A 396 -19.57 -10.56 -24.33
C GLU A 396 -19.46 -9.72 -23.06
N GLY A 397 -20.25 -8.66 -22.97
CA GLY A 397 -20.25 -7.73 -21.84
C GLY A 397 -21.17 -6.54 -22.09
N ASP A 398 -21.38 -5.74 -21.05
CA ASP A 398 -22.24 -4.55 -21.07
C ASP A 398 -21.50 -3.35 -21.69
N PHE A 399 -21.13 -3.48 -22.96
CA PHE A 399 -20.43 -2.45 -23.72
C PHE A 399 -21.28 -1.17 -23.91
N PRO A 400 -20.64 0.01 -23.97
CA PRO A 400 -21.34 1.26 -24.23
C PRO A 400 -21.96 1.29 -25.64
N ALA A 401 -23.03 2.07 -25.80
CA ALA A 401 -23.68 2.25 -27.10
C ALA A 401 -22.85 3.09 -28.09
N THR A 402 -22.00 3.99 -27.57
CA THR A 402 -21.13 4.89 -28.34
C THR A 402 -19.86 5.17 -27.55
N ILE A 403 -18.74 5.35 -28.24
CA ILE A 403 -17.47 5.81 -27.68
C ILE A 403 -16.93 6.98 -28.51
N THR A 404 -15.93 7.68 -27.98
CA THR A 404 -15.08 8.62 -28.73
C THR A 404 -13.69 7.99 -28.80
N PRO A 405 -13.36 7.26 -29.88
CA PRO A 405 -12.07 6.62 -30.02
C PRO A 405 -10.94 7.66 -30.07
N TYR A 406 -9.73 7.25 -29.69
CA TYR A 406 -8.55 8.05 -29.95
C TYR A 406 -8.33 8.19 -31.47
N GLU A 407 -8.27 9.43 -31.95
CA GLU A 407 -7.92 9.73 -33.34
C GLU A 407 -6.47 10.17 -33.42
N ALA A 408 -5.67 9.43 -34.21
CA ALA A 408 -4.29 9.79 -34.49
C ALA A 408 -4.20 11.23 -35.06
N PRO A 409 -3.22 12.05 -34.64
CA PRO A 409 -3.03 13.38 -35.19
C PRO A 409 -2.81 13.30 -36.70
N THR A 410 -3.60 14.03 -37.48
CA THR A 410 -3.41 14.08 -38.94
C THR A 410 -2.05 14.74 -39.24
N PRO A 411 -1.14 14.11 -40.00
CA PRO A 411 0.13 14.73 -40.36
C PRO A 411 -0.15 16.00 -41.17
N THR A 412 0.12 17.15 -40.56
CA THR A 412 0.03 18.44 -41.25
C THR A 412 1.15 18.47 -42.29
N GLN A 413 0.80 18.35 -43.58
CA GLN A 413 1.76 18.63 -44.65
C GLN A 413 2.09 20.13 -44.62
N THR A 414 3.16 20.50 -43.91
CA THR A 414 3.72 21.84 -43.99
C THR A 414 4.42 21.99 -45.34
N THR A 415 3.70 22.48 -46.34
CA THR A 415 4.31 22.93 -47.59
C THR A 415 5.12 24.17 -47.27
N THR A 416 6.45 24.04 -47.34
CA THR A 416 7.42 25.10 -47.14
C THR A 416 7.38 26.10 -48.30
N THR A 417 6.69 27.23 -48.14
CA THR A 417 6.99 28.47 -48.88
C THR A 417 6.56 29.73 -48.11
N GLY A 418 7.54 30.49 -47.59
CA GLY A 418 7.43 31.95 -47.37
C GLY A 418 6.95 32.43 -45.99
N PRO A 419 7.22 33.71 -45.64
CA PRO A 419 8.13 34.02 -44.54
C PRO A 419 7.46 34.38 -43.21
N LEU A 420 8.28 34.22 -42.16
CA LEU A 420 8.09 34.58 -40.75
C LEU A 420 7.21 35.83 -40.51
N PRO A 421 6.17 35.71 -39.67
CA PRO A 421 5.69 36.83 -38.88
C PRO A 421 5.93 36.61 -37.38
N THR A 422 6.35 37.71 -36.80
CA THR A 422 6.54 38.06 -35.39
C THR A 422 5.38 37.70 -34.46
N SER A 423 5.77 37.44 -33.21
CA SER A 423 4.96 37.31 -32.01
C SER A 423 3.81 38.32 -31.89
N THR A 424 2.60 37.83 -31.57
CA THR A 424 1.64 38.51 -30.67
C THR A 424 0.46 37.57 -30.30
N THR A 425 0.37 37.30 -29.00
CA THR A 425 -0.84 37.21 -28.15
C THR A 425 -1.97 36.20 -28.42
N ALA A 426 -2.13 35.31 -27.43
CA ALA A 426 -3.37 34.76 -26.83
C ALA A 426 -4.43 34.09 -27.71
N SER A 427 -4.63 32.79 -27.47
CA SER A 427 -5.89 32.10 -27.72
C SER A 427 -6.26 31.27 -26.49
N LYS A 428 -7.42 31.61 -25.92
CA LYS A 428 -8.02 30.97 -24.74
C LYS A 428 -8.35 29.51 -25.06
N ALA A 429 -7.80 28.58 -24.29
CA ALA A 429 -8.38 27.23 -24.17
C ALA A 429 -9.67 27.34 -23.34
N GLN A 430 -10.79 26.91 -23.92
CA GLN A 430 -12.07 26.81 -23.22
C GLN A 430 -12.01 25.61 -22.27
N ALA A 431 -12.13 25.88 -20.97
CA ALA A 431 -12.36 24.85 -19.96
C ALA A 431 -13.79 24.31 -20.13
N VAL A 432 -13.92 23.03 -20.50
CA VAL A 432 -15.20 22.31 -20.47
C VAL A 432 -15.52 22.02 -19.01
N THR A 433 -16.52 22.72 -18.48
CA THR A 433 -17.03 22.51 -17.12
C THR A 433 -18.09 21.40 -17.17
N PHE A 434 -17.84 20.25 -16.54
CA PHE A 434 -18.86 19.21 -16.36
C PHE A 434 -19.78 19.58 -15.18
N THR A 435 -21.03 19.90 -15.48
CA THR A 435 -22.10 20.00 -14.47
C THR A 435 -22.78 18.63 -14.32
N PRO A 436 -22.83 18.01 -13.13
CA PRO A 436 -23.65 16.83 -12.92
C PRO A 436 -25.14 17.23 -12.88
N ARG A 437 -25.95 16.61 -13.73
CA ARG A 437 -27.42 16.72 -13.68
C ARG A 437 -27.97 15.84 -12.56
N ALA A 438 -28.89 16.41 -11.79
CA ALA A 438 -29.67 15.75 -10.76
C ALA A 438 -30.49 14.58 -11.34
N MET A 439 -30.47 13.43 -10.64
CA MET A 439 -31.40 12.33 -10.83
C MET A 439 -32.44 12.42 -9.70
N ASP A 440 -33.70 12.62 -10.10
CA ASP A 440 -34.85 12.73 -9.21
C ASP A 440 -35.16 11.40 -8.51
N ILE A 441 -35.50 11.51 -7.23
CA ILE A 441 -35.84 10.44 -6.30
C ILE A 441 -37.31 10.04 -6.45
N ILE A 442 -37.61 8.73 -6.42
CA ILE A 442 -38.93 8.20 -6.04
C ILE A 442 -38.76 7.39 -4.75
N PHE A 443 -39.29 7.91 -3.66
CA PHE A 443 -39.37 7.26 -2.34
C PHE A 443 -40.53 6.27 -2.27
N GLY A 444 -40.30 5.10 -1.66
CA GLY A 444 -41.32 4.12 -1.33
C GLY A 444 -40.99 3.30 -0.08
N VAL A 445 -41.45 3.80 1.08
CA VAL A 445 -41.93 3.08 2.29
C VAL A 445 -41.02 2.00 2.93
N GLY A 446 -40.45 2.34 4.09
CA GLY A 446 -39.83 1.37 5.01
C GLY A 446 -39.55 1.89 6.44
N GLY A 447 -40.22 2.95 6.89
CA GLY A 447 -40.08 3.48 8.24
C GLY A 447 -41.07 2.82 9.21
N ALA A 448 -40.67 1.72 9.87
CA ALA A 448 -41.45 1.19 11.01
C ALA A 448 -40.70 0.24 11.98
N ILE A 449 -39.46 -0.19 11.70
CA ILE A 449 -38.75 -1.19 12.53
C ILE A 449 -37.40 -0.66 13.04
N LEU A 450 -37.39 0.54 13.64
CA LEU A 450 -36.22 1.05 14.39
C LEU A 450 -36.59 1.76 15.70
N ALA A 451 -37.89 1.86 16.00
CA ALA A 451 -38.37 2.50 17.23
C ALA A 451 -38.57 1.52 18.41
N ARG A 452 -38.34 0.21 18.25
CA ARG A 452 -38.62 -0.81 19.29
C ARG A 452 -37.41 -1.43 20.00
N LEU A 453 -36.17 -1.12 19.61
CA LEU A 453 -34.96 -1.54 20.37
C LEU A 453 -34.42 -0.46 21.32
N ARG A 454 -35.08 0.70 21.41
CA ARG A 454 -34.65 1.86 22.22
C ARG A 454 -35.05 1.80 23.71
N ARG A 455 -35.46 0.63 24.25
CA ARG A 455 -36.03 0.54 25.61
C ARG A 455 -35.51 -0.59 26.51
N SER A 456 -34.46 -1.33 26.14
CA SER A 456 -33.97 -2.45 26.98
C SER A 456 -32.49 -2.40 27.39
N ILE A 457 -31.87 -1.21 27.40
CA ILE A 457 -30.56 -1.00 28.06
C ILE A 457 -30.70 0.22 28.97
N SER A 458 -31.50 0.08 30.01
CA SER A 458 -31.52 1.02 31.14
C SER A 458 -31.88 0.20 32.37
N GLN A 459 -30.84 -0.37 33.00
CA GLN A 459 -30.75 -0.76 34.41
C GLN A 459 -29.60 -1.77 34.60
N THR A 460 -28.37 -1.28 34.48
CA THR A 460 -27.28 -1.79 35.32
C THR A 460 -26.72 -0.59 36.07
N HIS A 461 -26.79 -0.68 37.38
CA HIS A 461 -26.36 0.34 38.32
C HIS A 461 -24.82 0.43 38.23
N ILE A 462 -24.31 1.34 37.41
CA ILE A 462 -22.88 1.70 37.42
C ILE A 462 -22.71 2.61 38.63
N ASP A 463 -22.09 2.10 39.69
CA ASP A 463 -21.67 2.93 40.81
C ASP A 463 -20.76 4.07 40.29
N PRO A 464 -20.93 5.31 40.76
CA PRO A 464 -20.13 6.42 40.30
C PRO A 464 -18.64 6.17 40.60
N ILE A 465 -17.83 6.15 39.55
CA ILE A 465 -16.37 6.09 39.62
C ILE A 465 -15.91 7.19 40.59
N PRO A 466 -15.07 6.89 41.61
CA PRO A 466 -14.50 7.90 42.50
C PRO A 466 -13.84 9.02 41.67
N LYS A 467 -13.93 10.27 42.14
CA LYS A 467 -13.26 11.42 41.51
C LYS A 467 -11.73 11.23 41.57
N LEU A 468 -11.18 10.44 40.65
CA LEU A 468 -9.75 10.35 40.36
C LEU A 468 -9.35 11.67 39.69
N PHE A 469 -8.27 12.27 40.19
CA PHE A 469 -7.74 13.58 39.81
C PHE A 469 -8.62 14.78 40.21
N GLN A 470 -8.46 15.24 41.45
CA GLN A 470 -8.77 16.63 41.79
C GLN A 470 -7.58 17.52 41.39
N PRO A 471 -7.80 18.77 40.97
CA PRO A 471 -6.71 19.71 40.72
C PRO A 471 -5.93 19.92 42.03
N VAL A 472 -4.79 19.26 42.15
CA VAL A 472 -3.85 19.48 43.26
C VAL A 472 -3.14 20.81 43.00
N PRO A 473 -2.99 21.69 44.01
CA PRO A 473 -2.25 22.94 43.83
C PRO A 473 -0.83 22.65 43.35
N THR A 474 -0.37 23.43 42.38
CA THR A 474 1.00 23.44 41.81
C THR A 474 2.04 22.99 42.83
N THR A 475 2.60 21.80 42.61
CA THR A 475 3.52 21.14 43.54
C THR A 475 4.84 21.90 43.62
N THR A 476 5.10 22.49 44.78
CA THR A 476 6.46 22.73 45.28
C THR A 476 7.23 21.40 45.29
N SER A 477 8.45 21.40 44.73
CA SER A 477 9.42 20.29 44.76
C SER A 477 9.34 19.49 46.07
N ILE A 478 8.96 18.21 45.98
CA ILE A 478 8.94 17.30 47.14
C ILE A 478 10.39 17.04 47.58
N ASP A 479 10.64 17.14 48.88
CA ASP A 479 11.93 16.77 49.48
C ASP A 479 12.36 15.35 49.07
N PRO A 480 13.61 15.14 48.59
CA PRO A 480 14.12 13.83 48.17
C PRO A 480 13.94 12.69 49.18
N ALA A 481 13.92 12.98 50.49
CA ALA A 481 13.66 11.96 51.50
C ALA A 481 12.19 11.48 51.46
N ARG A 482 11.24 12.41 51.31
CA ARG A 482 9.81 12.10 51.19
C ARG A 482 9.48 11.41 49.87
N TRP A 483 10.18 11.77 48.79
CA TRP A 483 10.02 11.10 47.50
C TRP A 483 10.46 9.63 47.57
N ARG A 484 11.61 9.32 48.20
CA ARG A 484 12.07 7.93 48.37
C ARG A 484 11.13 7.11 49.26
N ALA A 485 10.59 7.71 50.32
CA ALA A 485 9.61 7.05 51.17
C ALA A 485 8.32 6.72 50.38
N LEU A 486 7.85 7.66 49.55
CA LEU A 486 6.69 7.44 48.69
C LEU A 486 6.95 6.34 47.66
N GLN A 487 8.13 6.30 47.05
CA GLN A 487 8.53 5.22 46.14
C GLN A 487 8.51 3.86 46.84
N SER A 488 9.11 3.77 48.04
CA SER A 488 9.13 2.55 48.85
C SER A 488 7.70 2.08 49.20
N ASP A 489 6.80 3.00 49.54
CA ASP A 489 5.41 2.66 49.85
C ASP A 489 4.71 2.07 48.62
N VAL A 490 4.90 2.68 47.45
CA VAL A 490 4.32 2.22 46.18
C VAL A 490 4.86 0.85 45.76
N ASP A 491 6.16 0.62 45.90
CA ASP A 491 6.77 -0.67 45.61
C ASP A 491 6.18 -1.78 46.48
N ASN A 492 5.96 -1.52 47.77
CA ASN A 492 5.28 -2.44 48.68
C ASN A 492 3.84 -2.72 48.25
N ILE A 493 3.05 -1.68 47.93
CA ILE A 493 1.66 -1.82 47.45
C ILE A 493 1.60 -2.70 46.19
N LEU A 494 2.48 -2.49 45.22
CA LEU A 494 2.50 -3.26 43.97
C LEU A 494 3.03 -4.69 44.17
N ASN A 495 3.95 -4.91 45.12
CA ASN A 495 4.40 -6.26 45.50
C ASN A 495 3.28 -7.05 46.20
N ASP A 496 2.56 -6.41 47.13
CA ASP A 496 1.43 -7.03 47.84
C ASP A 496 0.30 -7.42 46.88
N TYR A 497 0.05 -6.61 45.84
CA TYR A 497 -0.87 -6.95 44.77
C TYR A 497 -0.48 -8.26 44.07
N ALA A 498 0.81 -8.42 43.74
CA ALA A 498 1.36 -9.56 43.01
C ALA A 498 1.45 -10.86 43.85
N GLY A 499 1.52 -10.76 45.18
CA GLY A 499 1.66 -11.92 46.09
C GLY A 499 0.36 -12.65 46.45
N SER A 500 -0.79 -12.18 46.00
CA SER A 500 -2.11 -12.79 46.25
C SER A 500 -2.57 -13.62 45.04
N PRO A 501 -3.54 -14.55 45.16
CA PRO A 501 -4.11 -15.19 43.98
C PRO A 501 -4.79 -14.11 43.11
N VAL A 502 -4.21 -13.86 41.96
CA VAL A 502 -4.66 -12.94 40.93
C VAL A 502 -4.94 -13.81 39.68
N PRO A 503 -5.95 -13.52 38.85
CA PRO A 503 -6.15 -14.24 37.60
C PRO A 503 -4.86 -14.23 36.76
N ASP A 504 -4.54 -15.33 36.07
CA ASP A 504 -3.28 -15.55 35.31
C ASP A 504 -2.99 -14.50 34.21
N GLN A 505 -3.84 -13.49 34.03
CA GLN A 505 -3.76 -12.45 32.99
C GLN A 505 -3.77 -10.99 33.52
N ASP A 506 -3.83 -10.76 34.84
CA ASP A 506 -3.85 -9.38 35.35
C ASP A 506 -2.44 -8.75 35.35
N ASP A 507 -2.26 -7.78 34.46
CA ASP A 507 -1.00 -7.08 34.23
C ASP A 507 -0.87 -5.78 35.05
N THR A 508 -1.79 -5.52 36.00
CA THR A 508 -1.88 -4.23 36.70
C THR A 508 -0.54 -3.77 37.29
N PRO A 509 0.22 -4.59 38.05
CA PRO A 509 1.52 -4.19 38.56
C PRO A 509 2.55 -3.92 37.45
N LYS A 510 2.52 -4.71 36.37
CA LYS A 510 3.44 -4.58 35.22
C LYS A 510 3.23 -3.25 34.50
N VAL A 511 1.98 -2.91 34.20
CA VAL A 511 1.61 -1.66 33.53
C VAL A 511 1.94 -0.45 34.41
N LEU A 512 1.53 -0.45 35.69
CA LEU A 512 1.82 0.68 36.59
C LEU A 512 3.33 0.90 36.79
N ARG A 513 4.12 -0.19 36.88
CA ARG A 513 5.59 -0.10 36.93
C ARG A 513 6.19 0.46 35.64
N ALA A 514 5.66 0.09 34.48
CA ALA A 514 6.10 0.67 33.21
C ALA A 514 5.86 2.20 33.19
N PHE A 515 4.67 2.66 33.60
CA PHE A 515 4.40 4.09 33.74
C PHE A 515 5.37 4.78 34.73
N LEU A 516 5.57 4.22 35.92
CA LEU A 516 6.50 4.78 36.91
C LEU A 516 7.98 4.80 36.46
N LYS A 517 8.35 3.92 35.52
CA LYS A 517 9.71 3.84 34.99
C LYS A 517 9.99 4.96 33.98
N TYR A 518 9.03 5.28 33.11
CA TYR A 518 9.26 6.17 31.96
C TYR A 518 8.65 7.57 32.10
N LEU A 519 7.68 7.79 32.99
CA LEU A 519 7.13 9.13 33.23
C LEU A 519 8.19 10.10 33.78
N CYS A 520 8.02 11.41 33.50
CA CYS A 520 8.83 12.46 34.10
C CYS A 520 8.60 12.53 35.62
N GLU A 521 9.52 13.14 36.36
CA GLU A 521 9.48 13.18 37.83
C GLU A 521 8.17 13.75 38.40
N GLU A 522 7.59 14.77 37.78
CA GLU A 522 6.32 15.37 38.21
C GLU A 522 5.16 14.39 38.02
N ALA A 523 5.04 13.78 36.84
CA ALA A 523 3.97 12.84 36.52
C ALA A 523 4.12 11.53 37.30
N LYS A 524 5.35 11.07 37.53
CA LYS A 524 5.68 9.93 38.37
C LYS A 524 5.28 10.18 39.81
N THR A 525 5.57 11.36 40.35
CA THR A 525 5.18 11.75 41.70
C THR A 525 3.67 11.74 41.88
N LEU A 526 2.92 12.29 40.91
CA LEU A 526 1.46 12.26 40.92
C LEU A 526 0.93 10.81 40.89
N LEU A 527 1.44 9.98 39.97
CA LEU A 527 1.03 8.59 39.88
C LEU A 527 1.34 7.80 41.16
N MET A 528 2.49 8.05 41.80
CA MET A 528 2.82 7.43 43.08
C MET A 528 1.86 7.84 44.20
N GLN A 529 1.44 9.09 44.24
CA GLN A 529 0.44 9.57 45.21
C GLN A 529 -0.93 8.89 44.96
N GLU A 530 -1.34 8.77 43.71
CA GLU A 530 -2.57 8.09 43.30
C GLU A 530 -2.53 6.60 43.68
N ILE A 531 -1.44 5.88 43.39
CA ILE A 531 -1.29 4.47 43.80
C ILE A 531 -1.36 4.32 45.33
N LYS A 532 -0.73 5.24 46.06
CA LYS A 532 -0.77 5.23 47.53
C LYS A 532 -2.18 5.53 48.07
N GLN A 533 -2.90 6.45 47.44
CA GLN A 533 -4.27 6.81 47.80
C GLN A 533 -5.28 5.71 47.46
N PHE A 534 -5.10 5.06 46.31
CA PHE A 534 -6.00 4.05 45.74
C PHE A 534 -5.40 2.65 45.81
N ASN A 535 -4.88 2.25 46.99
CA ASN A 535 -4.10 1.03 47.19
C ASN A 535 -4.91 -0.30 47.24
N GLY A 536 -6.22 -0.26 46.99
CA GLY A 536 -7.06 -1.46 46.90
C GLY A 536 -7.02 -2.11 45.52
N LYS A 537 -7.10 -3.45 45.44
CA LYS A 537 -6.96 -4.18 44.16
C LYS A 537 -7.87 -3.65 43.03
N LEU A 538 -9.15 -3.46 43.32
CA LEU A 538 -10.11 -2.93 42.34
C LEU A 538 -9.75 -1.51 41.89
N ALA A 539 -9.33 -0.65 42.82
CA ALA A 539 -8.97 0.73 42.54
C ALA A 539 -7.68 0.83 41.72
N LEU A 540 -6.68 -0.02 42.00
CA LEU A 540 -5.46 -0.11 41.20
C LEU A 540 -5.73 -0.62 39.79
N ARG A 541 -6.62 -1.61 39.62
CA ARG A 541 -7.03 -2.08 38.29
C ARG A 541 -7.79 -1.01 37.50
N GLN A 542 -8.66 -0.25 38.17
CA GLN A 542 -9.35 0.89 37.57
C GLN A 542 -8.36 1.99 37.15
N LEU A 543 -7.36 2.29 37.99
CA LEU A 543 -6.29 3.24 37.67
C LEU A 543 -5.49 2.76 36.45
N ARG A 544 -5.12 1.48 36.41
CA ARG A 544 -4.47 0.87 35.23
C ARG A 544 -5.31 1.01 33.98
N ASN A 545 -6.59 0.62 34.01
CA ASN A 545 -7.46 0.70 32.84
C ASN A 545 -7.59 2.15 32.35
N CYS A 546 -7.76 3.09 33.28
CA CYS A 546 -7.79 4.52 32.96
C CYS A 546 -6.53 4.96 32.20
N LEU A 547 -5.35 4.58 32.66
CA LEU A 547 -4.08 4.94 32.00
C LEU A 547 -3.92 4.27 30.63
N VAL A 548 -4.31 3.00 30.50
CA VAL A 548 -4.25 2.28 29.22
C VAL A 548 -5.22 2.88 28.20
N ASP A 549 -6.47 3.10 28.60
CA ASP A 549 -7.52 3.63 27.73
C ASP A 549 -7.23 5.07 27.30
N SER A 550 -6.82 5.91 28.25
CA SER A 550 -6.65 7.34 28.00
C SER A 550 -5.38 7.63 27.20
N ILE A 551 -4.30 6.86 27.41
CA ILE A 551 -2.97 7.19 26.88
C ILE A 551 -2.55 6.20 25.79
N LEU A 552 -2.47 4.93 26.12
CA LEU A 552 -1.84 3.93 25.25
C LEU A 552 -2.74 3.58 24.06
N LYS A 553 -4.01 3.28 24.31
CA LYS A 553 -4.99 2.99 23.24
C LYS A 553 -5.21 4.19 22.34
N SER A 554 -5.35 5.39 22.92
CA SER A 554 -5.48 6.63 22.16
C SER A 554 -4.33 6.82 21.17
N MET A 555 -3.09 6.64 21.61
CA MET A 555 -1.90 6.77 20.76
C MET A 555 -1.81 5.67 19.69
N LEU A 556 -2.15 4.42 20.03
CA LEU A 556 -2.12 3.28 19.10
C LEU A 556 -3.23 3.32 18.02
N ILE A 557 -4.46 3.68 18.40
CA ILE A 557 -5.62 3.75 17.48
C ILE A 557 -5.47 4.92 16.50
N ALA A 558 -4.87 6.01 16.97
CA ALA A 558 -4.65 7.23 16.19
C ALA A 558 -3.36 7.19 15.37
N GLY A 559 -2.33 6.46 15.82
CA GLY A 559 -1.06 6.27 15.12
C GLY A 559 -1.27 5.76 13.69
N GLY A 560 -0.70 6.46 12.71
CA GLY A 560 -0.69 6.05 11.29
C GLY A 560 -1.87 6.56 10.46
N LYS A 561 -2.92 7.10 11.09
CA LYS A 561 -4.00 7.76 10.35
C LYS A 561 -3.63 9.23 10.08
N GLN A 562 -3.06 9.50 8.90
CA GLN A 562 -3.24 10.84 8.33
C GLN A 562 -4.76 11.12 8.25
N PRO A 563 -5.22 12.37 8.39
CA PRO A 563 -6.63 12.67 8.18
C PRO A 563 -6.98 12.15 6.79
N LYS A 564 -7.78 11.06 6.75
CA LYS A 564 -8.33 10.54 5.51
C LYS A 564 -8.89 11.75 4.78
N SER A 565 -8.51 11.93 3.51
CA SER A 565 -9.37 12.67 2.60
C SER A 565 -10.74 12.04 2.78
N LEU A 566 -11.65 12.74 3.46
CA LEU A 566 -13.00 12.26 3.67
C LEU A 566 -13.63 12.25 2.27
N THR A 567 -13.48 11.15 1.55
CA THR A 567 -14.43 10.74 0.54
C THR A 567 -15.77 10.65 1.27
N PRO A 568 -16.84 11.25 0.72
CA PRO A 568 -18.15 11.13 1.34
C PRO A 568 -18.49 9.64 1.42
N SER A 569 -18.80 9.15 2.62
CA SER A 569 -19.37 7.81 2.76
C SER A 569 -20.62 7.69 1.88
N PRO A 570 -20.90 6.52 1.29
CA PRO A 570 -22.11 6.29 0.50
C PRO A 570 -23.41 6.33 1.33
N ILE A 571 -23.32 6.51 2.64
CA ILE A 571 -24.46 6.69 3.54
C ILE A 571 -24.83 8.19 3.58
N VAL A 572 -25.89 8.56 2.88
CA VAL A 572 -26.55 9.87 3.04
C VAL A 572 -27.21 9.91 4.42
N ILE A 573 -26.44 10.32 5.43
CA ILE A 573 -26.99 10.92 6.64
C ILE A 573 -27.40 12.35 6.27
N PRO A 574 -28.59 12.86 6.67
CA PRO A 574 -28.96 14.25 6.43
C PRO A 574 -27.83 15.18 6.87
N GLY A 575 -27.40 16.05 5.95
CA GLY A 575 -26.01 16.46 5.83
C GLY A 575 -25.42 17.29 6.97
N PRO A 576 -24.08 17.40 7.00
CA PRO A 576 -23.39 18.36 7.86
C PRO A 576 -23.77 19.79 7.45
N THR A 577 -23.79 20.71 8.40
CA THR A 577 -24.12 22.12 8.13
C THR A 577 -23.09 22.74 7.18
N VAL A 578 -23.44 23.86 6.52
CA VAL A 578 -22.51 24.63 5.66
C VAL A 578 -21.23 24.99 6.42
N GLU A 579 -21.35 25.25 7.73
CA GLU A 579 -20.27 25.55 8.66
C GLU A 579 -19.33 24.35 8.88
N GLU A 580 -19.87 23.14 9.06
CA GLU A 580 -19.08 21.91 9.20
C GLU A 580 -18.33 21.57 7.89
N SER A 581 -18.94 21.85 6.74
CA SER A 581 -18.32 21.66 5.42
C SER A 581 -17.18 22.65 5.18
N GLN A 582 -17.34 23.92 5.57
CA GLN A 582 -16.27 24.93 5.55
C GLN A 582 -15.13 24.57 6.50
N HIS A 583 -15.43 24.17 7.73
CA HIS A 583 -14.43 23.74 8.71
C HIS A 583 -13.62 22.53 8.22
N GLN A 584 -14.25 21.59 7.50
CA GLN A 584 -13.52 20.48 6.87
C GLN A 584 -12.62 20.92 5.71
N LEU A 585 -13.02 21.91 4.91
CA LEU A 585 -12.17 22.49 3.86
C LEU A 585 -10.98 23.27 4.46
N GLU A 586 -11.20 24.02 5.54
CA GLU A 586 -10.15 24.77 6.26
C GLU A 586 -9.15 23.83 6.94
N LEU A 587 -9.61 22.72 7.52
CA LEU A 587 -8.74 21.67 8.05
C LEU A 587 -7.88 21.02 6.95
N ARG A 588 -8.44 20.79 5.75
CA ARG A 588 -7.71 20.22 4.59
C ARG A 588 -6.65 21.19 4.05
N SER A 589 -6.96 22.47 3.94
CA SER A 589 -6.01 23.49 3.45
C SER A 589 -4.87 23.73 4.44
N ASN A 590 -5.19 23.77 5.74
CA ASN A 590 -4.20 23.93 6.83
C ASN A 590 -3.25 22.70 6.90
N HIS A 591 -3.78 21.49 6.73
CA HIS A 591 -2.96 20.27 6.70
C HIS A 591 -1.94 20.27 5.57
N THR A 592 -2.35 20.64 4.35
CA THR A 592 -1.42 20.75 3.20
C THR A 592 -0.33 21.81 3.44
N ALA A 593 -0.68 22.93 4.09
CA ALA A 593 0.27 24.00 4.42
C ALA A 593 1.33 23.53 5.43
N VAL A 594 0.92 22.85 6.51
CA VAL A 594 1.85 22.29 7.52
C VAL A 594 2.77 21.26 6.89
N LYS A 595 2.25 20.36 6.06
CA LYS A 595 3.05 19.35 5.35
C LYS A 595 4.16 19.99 4.50
N GLN A 596 3.82 21.02 3.72
CA GLN A 596 4.80 21.73 2.90
C GLN A 596 5.81 22.52 3.74
N ALA A 597 5.39 23.09 4.87
CA ALA A 597 6.26 23.79 5.80
C ALA A 597 7.29 22.84 6.45
N CYS A 598 6.86 21.66 6.92
CA CYS A 598 7.76 20.66 7.51
C CYS A 598 8.76 20.10 6.49
N LEU A 599 8.31 19.82 5.26
CA LEU A 599 9.21 19.38 4.18
C LEU A 599 10.30 20.43 3.90
N LYS A 600 9.96 21.72 3.87
CA LYS A 600 10.95 22.81 3.71
C LYS A 600 11.89 22.90 4.91
N ARG A 601 11.34 22.88 6.14
CA ARG A 601 12.09 22.95 7.39
C ARG A 601 13.11 21.83 7.48
N ASP A 602 12.72 20.59 7.19
CA ASP A 602 13.57 19.42 7.36
C ASP A 602 14.52 19.22 6.18
N GLY A 603 14.61 20.17 5.24
CA GLY A 603 15.48 20.08 4.07
C GLY A 603 15.04 18.97 3.11
N ARG A 604 13.73 18.69 3.09
CA ARG A 604 13.07 17.64 2.31
C ARG A 604 13.72 16.27 2.58
N ARG A 605 14.07 16.00 3.83
CA ARG A 605 14.78 14.80 4.25
C ARG A 605 13.97 14.04 5.31
N CYS A 606 13.98 12.71 5.21
CA CYS A 606 13.58 11.84 6.29
C CYS A 606 14.50 12.09 7.51
N VAL A 607 13.90 12.52 8.61
CA VAL A 607 14.60 12.86 9.85
C VAL A 607 15.26 11.62 10.48
N LEU A 608 14.68 10.42 10.31
CA LEU A 608 15.18 9.17 10.90
C LEU A 608 16.31 8.51 10.08
N THR A 609 16.17 8.45 8.76
CA THR A 609 17.13 7.75 7.89
C THR A 609 18.11 8.70 7.20
N GLY A 610 17.81 10.00 7.19
CA GLY A 610 18.60 10.97 6.46
C GLY A 610 18.48 10.89 4.94
N MET A 611 17.54 10.11 4.41
CA MET A 611 17.26 10.08 2.97
C MET A 611 16.58 11.37 2.53
N VAL A 612 16.89 11.86 1.33
CA VAL A 612 16.39 13.14 0.81
C VAL A 612 15.32 12.90 -0.25
N GLU A 613 14.38 13.81 -0.44
CA GLU A 613 13.44 13.76 -1.54
C GLU A 613 14.18 13.68 -2.88
N ARG A 614 13.77 12.76 -3.75
CA ARG A 614 14.40 12.55 -5.06
C ARG A 614 14.52 13.86 -5.85
N VAL A 615 13.43 14.64 -5.97
CA VAL A 615 13.41 15.90 -6.72
C VAL A 615 14.40 16.91 -6.14
N HIS A 616 14.44 17.06 -4.82
CA HIS A 616 15.40 17.95 -4.17
C HIS A 616 16.84 17.50 -4.34
N LEU A 617 17.13 16.21 -4.17
CA LEU A 617 18.46 15.64 -4.40
C LEU A 617 18.93 15.89 -5.84
N MET A 618 18.03 15.76 -6.81
CA MET A 618 18.32 16.02 -8.22
C MET A 618 18.58 17.51 -8.51
N SER A 619 17.99 18.44 -7.74
CA SER A 619 18.23 19.89 -7.86
C SER A 619 19.60 20.35 -7.35
N ILE A 620 20.26 19.57 -6.48
CA ILE A 620 21.58 19.90 -5.92
C ILE A 620 22.68 19.58 -6.96
N PRO A 621 23.64 20.49 -7.22
CA PRO A 621 24.78 20.22 -8.10
C PRO A 621 25.53 18.96 -7.67
N THR A 622 25.88 18.11 -8.63
CA THR A 622 26.40 16.75 -8.36
C THR A 622 27.64 16.73 -7.44
N GLN A 623 28.51 17.74 -7.50
CA GLN A 623 29.67 17.88 -6.59
C GLN A 623 29.31 18.10 -5.11
N ASN A 624 28.08 18.56 -4.82
CA ASN A 624 27.64 18.95 -3.49
C ASN A 624 26.65 17.94 -2.89
N ARG A 625 26.33 16.84 -3.59
CA ARG A 625 25.31 15.89 -3.14
C ARG A 625 25.75 15.06 -1.93
N GLY A 626 27.04 14.71 -1.76
CA GLY A 626 27.47 13.78 -0.71
C GLY A 626 26.79 12.40 -0.84
N GLY A 627 27.14 11.40 -0.03
CA GLY A 627 26.54 10.05 -0.09
C GLY A 627 25.07 9.97 0.37
N ARG A 628 24.21 10.90 -0.04
CA ARG A 628 22.81 11.01 0.36
C ARG A 628 21.92 10.15 -0.55
N TRP A 629 21.19 9.21 0.05
CA TRP A 629 20.18 8.37 -0.60
C TRP A 629 18.85 9.10 -0.75
N PHE A 630 17.99 8.67 -1.68
CA PHE A 630 16.68 9.30 -1.90
C PHE A 630 15.52 8.49 -1.34
N CYS A 631 14.41 9.16 -1.02
CA CYS A 631 13.13 8.53 -0.65
C CYS A 631 11.95 9.41 -1.11
N LYS A 632 10.71 8.96 -0.85
CA LYS A 632 9.51 9.80 -0.89
C LYS A 632 9.20 10.25 0.56
N PRO A 633 9.66 11.44 0.98
CA PRO A 633 9.37 11.93 2.31
C PRO A 633 7.94 12.46 2.40
N GLU A 634 7.33 12.24 3.55
CA GLU A 634 6.05 12.81 3.93
C GLU A 634 6.13 13.41 5.33
N CYS A 635 5.22 14.32 5.63
CA CYS A 635 5.12 14.93 6.95
C CYS A 635 4.21 14.07 7.83
N ALA A 636 4.77 13.66 8.97
CA ALA A 636 4.18 12.82 9.99
C ALA A 636 4.00 13.63 11.29
N HIS A 637 2.85 13.52 11.93
CA HIS A 637 2.65 14.08 13.25
C HIS A 637 3.40 13.23 14.29
N ILE A 638 4.08 13.87 15.24
CA ILE A 638 4.74 13.18 16.35
C ILE A 638 3.69 12.63 17.31
N ILE A 639 2.71 13.46 17.66
CA ILE A 639 1.50 13.08 18.38
C ILE A 639 0.33 13.05 17.39
N PRO A 640 -0.39 11.92 17.24
CA PRO A 640 -1.37 11.76 16.18
C PRO A 640 -2.46 12.84 16.11
N PHE A 641 -2.69 13.40 14.92
CA PHE A 641 -3.70 14.44 14.68
C PHE A 641 -5.12 14.03 15.11
N ALA A 642 -5.48 12.74 15.04
CA ALA A 642 -6.82 12.28 15.42
C ALA A 642 -7.15 12.51 16.92
N LEU A 643 -6.15 12.78 17.76
CA LEU A 643 -6.35 13.17 19.16
C LEU A 643 -6.91 14.60 19.30
N SER A 644 -6.97 15.37 18.21
CA SER A 644 -7.56 16.73 18.15
C SER A 644 -9.08 16.76 18.30
N LYS A 645 -9.74 15.64 17.96
CA LYS A 645 -11.20 15.54 17.85
C LYS A 645 -11.90 15.20 19.17
N PHE A 646 -11.15 14.92 20.24
CA PHE A 646 -11.73 14.66 21.54
C PHE A 646 -12.24 15.97 22.15
N ASN A 647 -13.55 16.21 22.02
CA ASN A 647 -14.19 17.43 22.49
C ASN A 647 -14.70 17.22 23.94
N PRO A 648 -14.16 17.92 24.96
CA PRO A 648 -14.58 17.75 26.34
C PRO A 648 -16.02 18.21 26.64
N SER A 649 -16.72 18.83 25.67
CA SER A 649 -18.08 19.37 25.85
C SER A 649 -19.20 18.50 25.24
N SER A 650 -18.88 17.40 24.53
CA SER A 650 -19.89 16.48 24.02
C SER A 650 -20.27 15.46 25.10
N SER A 651 -21.53 15.48 25.55
CA SER A 651 -22.03 14.60 26.63
C SER A 651 -22.05 13.10 26.30
N GLN A 652 -21.58 12.70 25.09
CA GLN A 652 -21.46 11.31 24.64
C GLN A 652 -20.00 10.82 24.51
N GLU A 653 -18.97 11.68 24.59
CA GLU A 653 -17.54 11.29 24.55
C GLU A 653 -16.86 11.35 25.93
N VAL A 654 -17.66 11.43 27.00
CA VAL A 654 -17.18 11.55 28.40
C VAL A 654 -16.68 10.21 28.99
N SER A 655 -16.76 9.08 28.29
CA SER A 655 -16.30 7.81 28.88
C SER A 655 -14.79 7.56 28.81
N SER A 656 -13.98 8.28 28.02
CA SER A 656 -12.52 8.04 28.01
C SER A 656 -11.62 9.20 27.52
N GLY A 657 -12.06 10.09 26.62
CA GLY A 657 -11.15 11.04 25.95
C GLY A 657 -11.09 12.45 26.54
N GLY A 658 -12.21 13.00 27.02
CA GLY A 658 -12.31 14.41 27.45
C GLY A 658 -11.66 14.76 28.79
N ARG A 659 -11.03 13.81 29.50
CA ARG A 659 -10.35 14.03 30.79
C ARG A 659 -8.82 14.14 30.68
N PHE A 660 -8.26 13.85 29.50
CA PHE A 660 -6.84 13.59 29.29
C PHE A 660 -5.92 14.84 29.40
N THR A 661 -6.34 16.00 28.88
CA THR A 661 -5.54 17.24 28.90
C THR A 661 -5.41 17.88 30.28
N ASP A 662 -6.34 17.57 31.18
CA ASP A 662 -6.47 18.22 32.50
C ASP A 662 -5.77 17.42 33.62
N THR A 663 -5.38 16.17 33.33
CA THR A 663 -5.00 15.18 34.35
C THR A 663 -3.49 15.05 34.54
N PHE A 664 -2.69 15.32 33.51
CA PHE A 664 -1.23 15.26 33.59
C PHE A 664 -0.60 16.58 33.14
N PRO A 665 0.18 17.26 34.02
CA PRO A 665 0.81 18.54 33.70
C PRO A 665 1.67 18.54 32.43
N LEU A 666 2.21 17.37 32.04
CA LEU A 666 3.03 17.17 30.85
C LEU A 666 2.30 17.47 29.53
N TRP A 667 0.97 17.34 29.51
CA TRP A 667 0.13 17.35 28.30
C TRP A 667 -0.73 18.62 28.20
N GLN A 668 -0.78 19.40 29.29
CA GLN A 668 -1.62 20.57 29.43
C GLN A 668 -1.17 21.68 28.47
N GLY A 669 -2.08 22.12 27.58
CA GLY A 669 -1.83 23.16 26.57
C GLY A 669 -1.05 22.72 25.32
N LYS A 670 -0.60 21.45 25.25
CA LYS A 670 0.18 20.92 24.11
C LYS A 670 -0.62 20.07 23.12
N ILE A 671 -1.76 19.53 23.55
CA ILE A 671 -2.66 18.73 22.72
C ILE A 671 -4.02 19.40 22.73
N GLY A 672 -4.39 19.99 21.60
CA GLY A 672 -5.66 20.67 21.40
C GLY A 672 -5.90 20.95 19.91
N PRO A 673 -7.15 21.21 19.49
CA PRO A 673 -7.51 21.37 18.09
C PRO A 673 -6.73 22.46 17.36
N GLU A 674 -6.26 23.49 18.08
CA GLU A 674 -5.48 24.59 17.49
C GLU A 674 -3.97 24.32 17.37
N ASN A 675 -3.41 23.45 18.22
CA ASN A 675 -1.96 23.27 18.33
C ASN A 675 -1.47 21.92 17.77
N ILE A 676 -2.36 20.95 17.59
CA ILE A 676 -1.98 19.60 17.18
C ILE A 676 -1.62 19.48 15.70
N ASN A 677 -2.14 20.38 14.86
CA ASN A 677 -1.80 20.52 13.45
C ASN A 677 -0.90 21.74 13.23
N ALA A 678 0.21 21.78 13.97
CA ALA A 678 1.24 22.81 13.82
C ALA A 678 2.61 22.15 13.52
N PRO A 679 3.55 22.87 12.89
CA PRO A 679 4.84 22.30 12.52
C PRO A 679 5.67 21.81 13.72
N ASP A 680 5.43 22.33 14.92
CA ASP A 680 6.10 21.89 16.15
C ASP A 680 5.69 20.48 16.60
N ASN A 681 4.53 19.96 16.15
CA ASN A 681 4.09 18.57 16.34
C ASN A 681 4.32 17.69 15.11
N ALA A 682 5.18 18.09 14.16
CA ALA A 682 5.35 17.34 12.93
C ALA A 682 6.81 17.24 12.49
N ILE A 683 7.15 16.12 11.85
CA ILE A 683 8.48 15.79 11.31
C ILE A 683 8.35 15.16 9.92
N THR A 684 9.40 15.26 9.12
CA THR A 684 9.46 14.63 7.80
C THR A 684 10.03 13.22 7.90
N LEU A 685 9.31 12.20 7.43
CA LEU A 685 9.70 10.79 7.47
C LEU A 685 9.52 10.15 6.08
N ARG A 686 10.29 9.09 5.75
CA ARG A 686 9.93 8.23 4.60
C ARG A 686 8.73 7.36 4.96
N SER A 687 7.93 6.93 3.99
CA SER A 687 6.69 6.19 4.23
C SER A 687 6.85 4.99 5.16
N GLU A 688 7.85 4.13 4.96
CA GLU A 688 8.08 2.97 5.83
C GLU A 688 8.49 3.40 7.25
N ALA A 689 9.39 4.37 7.38
CA ALA A 689 9.80 4.88 8.70
C ALA A 689 8.64 5.57 9.43
N HIS A 690 7.71 6.19 8.69
CA HIS A 690 6.50 6.77 9.26
C HIS A 690 5.57 5.69 9.82
N MET A 691 5.37 4.56 9.11
CA MET A 691 4.57 3.45 9.61
C MET A 691 5.13 2.87 10.92
N GLU A 692 6.44 2.61 10.95
CA GLU A 692 7.12 2.06 12.13
C GLU A 692 7.13 3.03 13.31
N PHE A 693 7.32 4.33 13.04
CA PHE A 693 7.25 5.39 14.05
C PHE A 693 5.83 5.55 14.62
N ALA A 694 4.81 5.52 13.75
CA ALA A 694 3.41 5.57 14.14
C ALA A 694 2.97 4.36 14.97
N SER A 695 3.51 3.18 14.67
CA SER A 695 3.25 1.93 15.40
C SER A 695 4.08 1.80 16.68
N HIS A 696 4.91 2.80 17.00
CA HIS A 696 5.78 2.81 18.18
C HIS A 696 6.82 1.68 18.16
N HIS A 697 7.25 1.24 16.97
CA HIS A 697 8.41 0.37 16.75
C HIS A 697 9.71 1.16 16.71
N ILE A 698 9.65 2.44 16.36
CA ILE A 698 10.80 3.34 16.38
C ILE A 698 10.49 4.51 17.29
N ALA A 699 11.43 4.86 18.16
CA ALA A 699 11.27 5.99 19.06
C ALA A 699 12.54 6.84 19.16
N ALA A 700 12.37 8.16 19.28
CA ALA A 700 13.47 9.11 19.40
C ALA A 700 13.61 9.59 20.85
N GLU A 701 14.66 9.14 21.54
CA GLU A 701 14.93 9.53 22.91
C GLU A 701 15.38 11.00 22.95
N PRO A 702 14.81 11.82 23.83
CA PRO A 702 15.21 13.22 23.98
C PRO A 702 16.52 13.35 24.76
N ALA A 703 17.59 13.83 24.11
CA ALA A 703 18.88 14.07 24.76
C ALA A 703 18.99 15.49 25.36
N ASN A 704 19.99 15.69 26.23
CA ASN A 704 20.35 17.00 26.80
C ASN A 704 21.01 17.95 25.77
N MET A 705 21.14 17.53 24.51
CA MET A 705 21.69 18.33 23.42
C MET A 705 20.56 18.80 22.53
N GLU A 706 20.50 20.10 22.25
CA GLU A 706 19.49 20.70 21.37
C GLU A 706 19.41 19.92 20.04
N HIS A 707 18.19 19.50 19.69
CA HIS A 707 17.84 18.92 18.38
C HIS A 707 18.54 17.58 18.05
N LYS A 708 19.15 16.92 19.05
CA LYS A 708 19.77 15.60 18.89
C LYS A 708 19.01 14.54 19.68
N TYR A 709 18.76 13.40 19.04
CA TYR A 709 17.97 12.32 19.60
C TYR A 709 18.60 10.97 19.30
N PRO A 710 19.00 10.16 20.30
CA PRO A 710 19.22 8.74 20.11
C PRO A 710 17.94 8.09 19.55
N VAL A 711 18.08 7.24 18.55
CA VAL A 711 16.94 6.52 17.97
C VAL A 711 17.01 5.08 18.42
N HIS A 712 15.88 4.57 18.89
CA HIS A 712 15.72 3.20 19.35
C HIS A 712 14.84 2.46 18.35
N ASP A 713 15.38 1.37 17.82
CA ASP A 713 14.58 0.33 17.17
C ASP A 713 14.08 -0.61 18.27
N LEU A 714 12.76 -0.60 18.49
CA LEU A 714 12.06 -1.32 19.55
C LEU A 714 11.48 -2.64 19.06
N ASP A 715 11.69 -3.00 17.80
CA ASP A 715 11.31 -4.29 17.24
C ASP A 715 12.50 -4.99 16.60
N ALA A 716 12.48 -6.32 16.57
CA ALA A 716 13.62 -7.12 16.13
C ALA A 716 13.90 -7.02 14.62
N VAL A 717 12.91 -6.57 13.82
CA VAL A 717 12.95 -6.61 12.35
C VAL A 717 12.17 -5.45 11.71
N THR A 718 12.47 -4.18 12.05
CA THR A 718 11.82 -3.07 11.31
C THR A 718 12.29 -3.03 9.85
N SER A 719 11.36 -2.69 8.95
CA SER A 719 11.61 -2.54 7.51
C SER A 719 12.68 -1.49 7.16
N VAL A 720 13.03 -0.63 8.12
CA VAL A 720 14.00 0.46 7.98
C VAL A 720 15.27 0.27 8.81
N ALA A 721 15.42 -0.85 9.53
CA ALA A 721 16.52 -1.08 10.48
C ALA A 721 17.92 -0.81 9.89
N ARG A 722 18.14 -1.20 8.63
CA ARG A 722 19.43 -1.00 7.92
C ARG A 722 19.76 0.47 7.64
N ASP A 723 18.74 1.32 7.56
CA ASP A 723 18.85 2.74 7.21
C ASP A 723 18.71 3.67 8.43
N LEU A 724 18.39 3.12 9.61
CA LEU A 724 18.21 3.90 10.83
C LEU A 724 19.55 4.39 11.37
N SER A 725 19.60 5.68 11.67
CA SER A 725 20.75 6.28 12.35
C SER A 725 20.60 6.10 13.87
N ASN A 726 21.62 5.55 14.55
CA ASN A 726 21.67 5.45 16.02
C ASN A 726 21.41 6.79 16.74
N THR A 727 21.71 7.90 16.08
CA THR A 727 21.43 9.24 16.58
C THR A 727 21.09 10.14 15.41
N ILE A 728 20.00 10.88 15.53
CA ILE A 728 19.56 11.87 14.54
C ILE A 728 19.84 13.28 15.05
N THR A 729 20.07 14.20 14.11
CA THR A 729 20.10 15.64 14.39
C THR A 729 19.05 16.28 13.49
N MET A 730 18.00 16.83 14.11
CA MET A 730 16.95 17.54 13.37
C MET A 730 17.51 18.88 12.89
N MET A 731 17.47 19.12 11.57
CA MET A 731 18.00 20.33 10.95
C MET A 731 16.89 21.32 10.63
N GLN A 732 17.13 22.60 10.87
CA GLN A 732 16.22 23.69 10.51
C GLN A 732 16.71 24.40 9.24
N SER A 733 16.33 23.87 8.08
CA SER A 733 16.68 24.43 6.77
C SER A 733 15.90 25.70 6.44
N ASP A 734 14.68 25.84 6.98
CA ASP A 734 13.87 27.05 6.87
C ASP A 734 13.62 27.65 8.28
N PRO A 735 14.23 28.79 8.63
CA PRO A 735 14.09 29.39 9.95
C PRO A 735 12.70 30.00 10.19
N ALA A 736 11.87 30.16 9.15
CA ALA A 736 10.50 30.66 9.29
C ALA A 736 9.53 29.60 9.85
N VAL A 737 9.93 28.32 9.83
CA VAL A 737 9.11 27.20 10.32
C VAL A 737 9.69 26.71 11.65
N VAL A 738 8.83 26.65 12.68
CA VAL A 738 9.24 26.24 14.03
C VAL A 738 9.71 24.77 14.08
N MET A 739 10.74 24.52 14.88
CA MET A 739 11.26 23.17 15.12
C MET A 739 10.30 22.35 16.00
N PRO A 740 10.38 21.00 15.92
CA PRO A 740 9.55 20.17 16.77
C PRO A 740 9.77 20.48 18.25
N ALA A 741 8.69 20.63 19.01
CA ALA A 741 8.79 20.90 20.43
C ALA A 741 9.44 19.69 21.12
N PRO A 742 10.56 19.83 21.86
CA PRO A 742 11.32 18.69 22.41
C PRO A 742 10.51 17.76 23.30
N ASP A 743 9.43 18.27 23.89
CA ASP A 743 8.55 17.49 24.75
C ASP A 743 7.66 16.51 23.98
N LEU A 744 7.42 16.72 22.68
CA LEU A 744 6.57 15.84 21.87
C LEU A 744 7.30 14.55 21.45
N PRO A 745 8.55 14.57 20.94
CA PRO A 745 9.33 13.34 20.76
C PRO A 745 9.60 12.63 22.09
N ARG A 746 9.82 13.38 23.18
CA ARG A 746 9.95 12.81 24.54
C ARG A 746 8.71 12.00 24.91
N LEU A 747 7.54 12.56 24.67
CA LEU A 747 6.26 11.95 24.95
C LEU A 747 6.03 10.68 24.14
N HIS A 748 6.26 10.75 22.83
CA HIS A 748 6.19 9.60 21.92
C HIS A 748 7.14 8.48 22.39
N TYR A 749 8.37 8.82 22.76
CA TYR A 749 9.34 7.87 23.30
C TYR A 749 8.87 7.22 24.60
N GLN A 750 8.38 8.00 25.57
CA GLN A 750 7.87 7.48 26.83
C GLN A 750 6.71 6.51 26.62
N VAL A 751 5.75 6.86 25.74
CA VAL A 751 4.64 5.97 25.38
C VAL A 751 5.16 4.70 24.71
N SER A 752 6.10 4.82 23.76
CA SER A 752 6.69 3.68 23.05
C SER A 752 7.36 2.69 24.00
N MET A 753 8.09 3.19 25.00
CA MET A 753 8.73 2.36 26.02
C MET A 753 7.74 1.72 26.99
N ILE A 754 6.68 2.44 27.39
CA ILE A 754 5.61 1.88 28.23
C ILE A 754 4.88 0.76 27.47
N LEU A 755 4.60 0.98 26.19
CA LEU A 755 3.97 0.01 25.29
C LEU A 755 4.80 -1.28 25.14
N GLN A 756 6.11 -1.13 24.93
CA GLN A 756 7.07 -2.24 24.90
C GLN A 756 7.04 -3.04 26.21
N GLU A 757 7.28 -2.37 27.33
CA GLU A 757 7.54 -3.02 28.61
C GLU A 757 6.27 -3.59 29.24
N SER A 758 5.10 -3.00 28.96
CA SER A 758 3.82 -3.55 29.38
C SER A 758 3.38 -4.77 28.55
N GLY A 759 3.85 -4.90 27.30
CA GLY A 759 3.31 -5.87 26.34
C GLY A 759 1.90 -5.52 25.85
N ILE A 760 1.49 -4.25 25.98
CA ILE A 760 0.19 -3.78 25.46
C ILE A 760 0.24 -3.64 23.93
N ARG A 761 1.38 -3.22 23.36
CA ARG A 761 1.52 -3.10 21.90
C ARG A 761 1.34 -4.44 21.19
N GLU A 762 2.04 -5.47 21.64
CA GLU A 762 1.95 -6.81 21.06
C GLU A 762 0.53 -7.41 21.18
N ARG A 763 -0.18 -7.15 22.30
CA ARG A 763 -1.59 -7.53 22.45
C ARG A 763 -2.51 -6.73 21.54
N TYR A 764 -2.24 -5.44 21.35
CA TYR A 764 -2.99 -4.59 20.43
C TYR A 764 -2.82 -5.06 18.98
N GLU A 765 -1.59 -5.32 18.55
CA GLU A 765 -1.29 -5.83 17.22
C GLU A 765 -1.93 -7.20 16.98
N ARG A 766 -1.83 -8.11 17.95
CA ARG A 766 -2.51 -9.40 17.92
C ARG A 766 -4.03 -9.27 17.84
N THR A 767 -4.62 -8.40 18.66
CA THR A 767 -6.07 -8.16 18.66
C THR A 767 -6.52 -7.51 17.35
N LYS A 768 -5.74 -6.57 16.82
CA LYS A 768 -5.99 -5.95 15.52
C LYS A 768 -5.96 -7.02 14.42
N TRP A 769 -4.93 -7.85 14.41
CA TRP A 769 -4.73 -8.95 13.47
C TRP A 769 -5.87 -9.99 13.52
N GLU A 770 -6.18 -10.51 14.71
CA GLU A 770 -7.25 -11.50 14.92
C GLU A 770 -8.64 -10.97 14.53
N ASN A 771 -8.81 -9.65 14.42
CA ASN A 771 -10.08 -9.00 14.15
C ASN A 771 -10.11 -8.17 12.86
N GLU A 772 -9.14 -8.33 11.96
CA GLU A 772 -9.15 -7.64 10.65
C GLU A 772 -10.37 -8.02 9.79
N ASP A 773 -11.03 -9.15 10.09
CA ASP A 773 -12.27 -9.60 9.42
C ASP A 773 -13.56 -8.94 9.96
N ASN A 774 -13.50 -8.28 11.13
CA ASN A 774 -14.61 -7.64 11.83
C ASN A 774 -14.79 -6.17 11.41
N LEU A 775 -14.84 -5.92 10.10
CA LEU A 775 -15.19 -4.62 9.54
C LEU A 775 -16.71 -4.40 9.65
N ILE A 776 -17.13 -3.16 9.90
CA ILE A 776 -18.56 -2.76 9.89
C ILE A 776 -19.20 -3.05 8.52
N GLU A 777 -18.37 -3.21 7.49
CA GLU A 777 -18.74 -3.54 6.12
C GLU A 777 -19.09 -5.03 5.92
N ASN A 778 -18.79 -5.91 6.91
CA ASN A 778 -19.04 -7.36 6.88
C ASN A 778 -20.23 -7.78 7.79
N ILE A 779 -21.20 -6.90 8.01
CA ILE A 779 -22.41 -7.28 8.76
C ILE A 779 -23.25 -8.20 7.88
N GLU A 780 -23.34 -9.46 8.27
CA GLU A 780 -24.14 -10.49 7.61
C GLU A 780 -25.62 -10.08 7.65
N PRO A 781 -26.32 -10.06 6.50
CA PRO A 781 -27.71 -9.62 6.42
C PRO A 781 -28.68 -10.47 7.26
N ASP A 782 -28.27 -11.67 7.66
CA ASP A 782 -29.06 -12.62 8.43
C ASP A 782 -29.04 -12.36 9.96
N GLY A 783 -28.24 -11.37 10.41
CA GLY A 783 -28.12 -11.01 11.81
C GLY A 783 -27.24 -11.96 12.64
N SER A 784 -26.49 -12.86 12.01
CA SER A 784 -25.55 -13.77 12.68
C SER A 784 -24.27 -13.08 13.17
N THR A 785 -24.01 -11.85 12.71
CA THR A 785 -22.85 -11.06 13.12
C THR A 785 -22.87 -10.75 14.62
N ASP A 786 -21.84 -11.20 15.33
CA ASP A 786 -21.63 -10.83 16.73
C ASP A 786 -21.14 -9.40 16.86
N LEU A 787 -22.08 -8.46 16.77
CA LEU A 787 -21.83 -7.03 16.95
C LEU A 787 -21.17 -6.72 18.30
N GLY A 788 -21.41 -7.54 19.32
CA GLY A 788 -20.80 -7.40 20.64
C GLY A 788 -19.30 -7.62 20.58
N ASN A 789 -18.86 -8.69 19.92
CA ASN A 789 -17.44 -8.97 19.71
C ASN A 789 -16.77 -7.95 18.78
N ILE A 790 -17.45 -7.51 17.72
CA ILE A 790 -16.94 -6.43 16.83
C ILE A 790 -16.72 -5.14 17.61
N LEU A 791 -17.70 -4.73 18.42
CA LEU A 791 -17.59 -3.53 19.25
C LEU A 791 -16.52 -3.70 20.34
N SER A 792 -16.45 -4.87 20.98
CA SER A 792 -15.42 -5.23 21.98
C SER A 792 -14.02 -5.06 21.39
N SER A 793 -13.80 -5.63 20.21
CA SER A 793 -12.53 -5.57 19.48
C SER A 793 -12.18 -4.15 19.01
N LYS A 794 -13.12 -3.43 18.38
CA LYS A 794 -12.92 -2.03 17.93
C LYS A 794 -12.61 -1.09 19.08
N MET A 795 -13.21 -1.32 20.25
CA MET A 795 -13.00 -0.56 21.48
C MET A 795 -11.85 -1.11 22.33
N LEU A 796 -11.22 -2.20 21.90
CA LEU A 796 -10.15 -2.91 22.60
C LEU A 796 -10.52 -3.23 24.07
N THR A 797 -11.74 -3.63 24.37
CA THR A 797 -12.20 -3.80 25.77
C THR A 797 -11.49 -4.94 26.52
N ASP A 798 -10.78 -5.81 25.80
CA ASP A 798 -10.01 -6.93 26.35
C ASP A 798 -8.52 -6.61 26.60
N ILE A 799 -8.09 -5.38 26.26
CA ILE A 799 -6.73 -4.84 26.51
C ILE A 799 -6.80 -3.84 27.65
#